data_AF-A4ARC8-F1
#
_entry.id   AF-A4ARC8-F1
#
_cell.length_a   1.000
_cell.length_b   1.000
_cell.length_c   1.000
_cell.angle_alpha   90.00
_cell.angle_beta   90.00
_cell.angle_gamma   90.00
#
_symmetry.space_group_name_H-M   'P 1'
#
loop_
_entity.id
_entity.type
_entity.pdbx_description
1 polymer ?
#
loop_
_entity_poly.entity_id
_entity_poly.type
_entity_poly.pdbx_seq_one_letter_code
_entity_poly.pdbx_strand_id
1 'polypeptide(L)'
;MRNVTALFLMLFITGFGFSQSAKTVTISILADKTSEEMEGLFTQLQNEIKAVVGQDATILFGEVLGNGFDLQSAQSNYESLINDSSTDIILAFGTVNNLVITKQTVHKKPTILFGAVNSDLVDIDPNKQSSGIDNFTYLITSQSYKKDLQTFKSLYDYQNLGILVEDFLPTVVPLKETLDKELTKIGASFELVPFGNVDDIKNSLEGFDAVYLAGGFLLTLDEIKELADFLIANELPSFTATNIDDVSIGLLATNQAKENMNIFFRRIALDIEAIVNGTNPSKLPIFLDSDNNLTVNYNTAELVGVPIKYSLITTIDFVGDFKNVLSKRTYTLLDVMKEVTENNLSLQSERKSVALAKQEVKTAKSNYYPNVSANATGSYLDPRVAEISGGQNPEYSTNGSIVLNQTIFSEAANANIAIQKNLEKAQQETYNAAELDAILNASTAYFNTLILKTNVQIQAQNLEVTEKNLQIAEQNYEAGQASKTDVLRFKSERAQNTQTLVEAGNQLDQAFYGLNQLLNNPIDYEIDVVDAELEEGLFKNYNYKRIGGLIDDPTTRKHFVAFLIEEAKNVAPELKSLDYNLKANERSLKLNSYGRFVPTLGLQGQYNRDFNQWGVGSIPAPTLNDNYNIGLNVSIPIFQQYQQNINKQTALIQQDQLNINKENTQLNIERNVNDAVLNIINEIANIELSKVSEETAKESLDLTQSSYLNGAVPITQLLDAQRNYLQARLSKANASYNFLLSFLQMERYLGGYLLLHTETENQEFIQRFGEFMLNRN
;
A
#
# COMPACT_ATOMS: atom_id res chain seq x y z
N MET A 1 -31.47 -38.82 84.91
CA MET A 1 -31.34 -37.43 85.42
C MET A 1 -31.43 -36.43 84.26
N ARG A 2 -32.60 -35.79 84.12
CA ARG A 2 -32.85 -34.39 83.69
C ARG A 2 -32.14 -33.86 82.40
N ASN A 3 -32.78 -33.87 81.22
CA ASN A 3 -33.82 -32.98 80.63
C ASN A 3 -33.41 -31.52 80.36
N VAL A 4 -33.57 -31.11 79.08
CA VAL A 4 -34.21 -29.87 78.50
C VAL A 4 -33.54 -29.58 77.12
N THR A 5 -34.10 -29.99 75.96
CA THR A 5 -35.11 -29.39 75.05
C THR A 5 -34.71 -28.14 74.22
N ALA A 6 -35.15 -28.17 72.94
CA ALA A 6 -35.17 -27.14 71.87
C ALA A 6 -33.87 -27.02 71.04
N LEU A 7 -33.83 -27.10 69.71
CA LEU A 7 -34.79 -26.77 68.64
C LEU A 7 -34.39 -27.52 67.34
N PHE A 8 -35.33 -27.72 66.41
CA PHE A 8 -35.25 -28.30 65.05
C PHE A 8 -35.95 -29.65 64.84
N LEU A 9 -37.28 -29.60 64.83
CA LEU A 9 -38.15 -30.56 64.14
C LEU A 9 -39.40 -29.84 63.64
N MET A 10 -39.45 -29.56 62.33
CA MET A 10 -40.59 -29.12 61.48
C MET A 10 -39.92 -28.54 60.21
N LEU A 11 -40.18 -28.91 58.96
CA LEU A 11 -41.26 -29.61 58.32
C LEU A 11 -40.69 -30.34 57.09
N PHE A 12 -40.97 -31.64 56.95
CA PHE A 12 -41.01 -32.28 55.63
C PHE A 12 -42.35 -31.86 54.99
N ILE A 13 -42.33 -30.81 54.16
CA ILE A 13 -43.42 -30.55 53.21
C ILE A 13 -42.87 -30.83 51.82
N THR A 14 -43.56 -31.75 51.17
CA THR A 14 -43.66 -32.01 49.74
C THR A 14 -43.29 -30.83 48.83
N GLY A 15 -42.14 -30.90 48.19
CA GLY A 15 -41.92 -30.27 46.89
C GLY A 15 -42.48 -31.18 45.81
N PHE A 16 -43.80 -31.09 45.54
CA PHE A 16 -44.30 -31.45 44.22
C PHE A 16 -43.65 -30.44 43.26
N GLY A 17 -42.54 -30.84 42.63
CA GLY A 17 -42.12 -30.18 41.40
C GLY A 17 -43.25 -30.39 40.41
N PHE A 18 -44.04 -29.35 40.16
CA PHE A 18 -44.88 -29.28 38.99
C PHE A 18 -43.95 -29.44 37.79
N SER A 19 -43.90 -30.65 37.22
CA SER A 19 -43.57 -30.80 35.81
C SER A 19 -44.72 -30.12 35.07
N GLN A 20 -44.56 -28.82 34.80
CA GLN A 20 -45.41 -28.12 33.86
C GLN A 20 -45.18 -28.86 32.54
N SER A 21 -46.18 -29.57 32.01
CA SER A 21 -46.05 -30.16 30.69
C SER A 21 -45.68 -29.02 29.75
N ALA A 22 -44.50 -29.07 29.14
CA ALA A 22 -44.06 -28.05 28.20
C ALA A 22 -45.21 -27.83 27.21
N LYS A 23 -45.67 -26.57 27.11
CA LYS A 23 -46.74 -26.21 26.17
C LYS A 23 -46.25 -26.63 24.78
N THR A 24 -47.00 -27.48 24.08
CA THR A 24 -46.72 -27.74 22.66
C THR A 24 -47.32 -26.59 21.86
N VAL A 25 -46.52 -25.95 21.02
CA VAL A 25 -46.94 -24.82 20.18
C VAL A 25 -46.59 -25.14 18.74
N THR A 26 -47.57 -25.11 17.86
CA THR A 26 -47.40 -25.36 16.43
C THR A 26 -47.32 -24.04 15.66
N ILE A 27 -46.27 -23.88 14.88
CA ILE A 27 -46.01 -22.67 14.09
C ILE A 27 -46.08 -23.01 12.61
N SER A 28 -46.96 -22.35 11.87
CA SER A 28 -47.11 -22.54 10.42
C SER A 28 -46.58 -21.32 9.67
N ILE A 29 -45.89 -21.53 8.54
CA ILE A 29 -45.19 -20.48 7.81
C ILE A 29 -45.88 -20.23 6.46
N LEU A 30 -46.15 -18.96 6.14
CA LEU A 30 -46.57 -18.50 4.82
C LEU A 30 -45.38 -17.85 4.11
N ALA A 31 -45.19 -18.15 2.83
CA ALA A 31 -44.10 -17.62 2.02
C ALA A 31 -44.58 -17.22 0.63
N ASP A 32 -43.94 -16.23 0.01
CA ASP A 32 -44.25 -15.89 -1.38
C ASP A 32 -43.74 -16.93 -2.39
N LYS A 33 -42.60 -17.56 -2.08
CA LYS A 33 -42.02 -18.65 -2.87
C LYS A 33 -41.34 -19.65 -1.94
N THR A 34 -41.33 -20.92 -2.36
CA THR A 34 -40.59 -22.01 -1.74
C THR A 34 -39.54 -22.50 -2.75
N SER A 35 -38.33 -21.95 -2.68
CA SER A 35 -37.14 -22.39 -3.43
C SER A 35 -36.13 -23.10 -2.51
N GLU A 36 -35.13 -23.76 -3.07
CA GLU A 36 -34.04 -24.39 -2.29
C GLU A 36 -33.30 -23.37 -1.40
N GLU A 37 -33.02 -22.14 -1.87
CA GLU A 37 -32.41 -21.11 -1.00
C GLU A 37 -33.33 -20.71 0.16
N MET A 38 -34.64 -20.60 -0.10
CA MET A 38 -35.63 -20.24 0.92
C MET A 38 -35.80 -21.35 1.97
N GLU A 39 -35.68 -22.63 1.60
CA GLU A 39 -35.67 -23.74 2.57
C GLU A 39 -34.51 -23.63 3.57
N GLY A 40 -33.33 -23.20 3.11
CA GLY A 40 -32.18 -22.94 3.97
C GLY A 40 -32.47 -21.85 5.01
N LEU A 41 -33.05 -20.72 4.57
CA LEU A 41 -33.44 -19.61 5.44
C LEU A 41 -34.52 -20.02 6.45
N PHE A 42 -35.54 -20.75 6.02
CA PHE A 42 -36.56 -21.26 6.94
C PHE A 42 -35.98 -22.24 7.95
N THR A 43 -35.02 -23.09 7.54
CA THR A 43 -34.33 -24.00 8.46
C THR A 43 -33.55 -23.24 9.52
N GLN A 44 -32.83 -22.17 9.13
CA GLN A 44 -32.13 -21.30 10.08
C GLN A 44 -33.10 -20.64 11.06
N LEU A 45 -34.18 -20.01 10.57
CA LEU A 45 -35.21 -19.41 11.42
C LEU A 45 -35.82 -20.44 12.38
N GLN A 46 -36.16 -21.63 11.90
CA GLN A 46 -36.71 -22.71 12.72
C GLN A 46 -35.74 -23.17 13.81
N ASN A 47 -34.45 -23.26 13.50
CA ASN A 47 -33.42 -23.62 14.46
C ASN A 47 -33.24 -22.54 15.51
N GLU A 48 -33.24 -21.27 15.12
CA GLU A 48 -33.16 -20.14 16.06
C GLU A 48 -34.37 -20.12 17.01
N ILE A 49 -35.59 -20.28 16.47
CA ILE A 49 -36.81 -20.38 17.28
C ILE A 49 -36.72 -21.54 18.28
N LYS A 50 -36.24 -22.71 17.85
CA LYS A 50 -36.04 -23.85 18.76
C LYS A 50 -34.98 -23.56 19.83
N ALA A 51 -33.91 -22.86 19.48
CA ALA A 51 -32.83 -22.53 20.40
C ALA A 51 -33.28 -21.53 21.48
N VAL A 52 -34.09 -20.54 21.10
CA VAL A 52 -34.61 -19.51 22.02
C VAL A 52 -35.77 -20.07 22.86
N VAL A 53 -36.82 -20.56 22.19
CA VAL A 53 -38.09 -20.91 22.84
C VAL A 53 -38.07 -22.32 23.44
N GLY A 54 -37.13 -23.18 23.02
CA GLY A 54 -37.10 -24.60 23.39
C GLY A 54 -36.95 -24.90 24.89
N GLN A 55 -36.61 -23.90 25.70
CA GLN A 55 -36.63 -24.01 27.17
C GLN A 55 -38.04 -23.79 27.77
N ASP A 56 -38.90 -23.02 27.09
CA ASP A 56 -40.23 -22.61 27.55
C ASP A 56 -41.36 -23.48 26.96
N ALA A 57 -41.19 -23.98 25.73
CA ALA A 57 -42.20 -24.76 25.01
C ALA A 57 -41.61 -25.77 24.02
N THR A 58 -42.38 -26.82 23.71
CA THR A 58 -42.05 -27.74 22.61
C THR A 58 -42.59 -27.17 21.30
N ILE A 59 -41.70 -26.76 20.40
CA ILE A 59 -42.07 -26.16 19.11
C ILE A 59 -42.22 -27.24 18.03
N LEU A 60 -43.38 -27.27 17.39
CA LEU A 60 -43.65 -28.04 16.18
C LEU A 60 -43.80 -27.07 15.01
N PHE A 61 -43.25 -27.41 13.85
CA PHE A 61 -43.43 -26.62 12.63
C PHE A 61 -44.41 -27.33 11.70
N GLY A 62 -45.43 -26.59 11.23
CA GLY A 62 -46.32 -27.01 10.16
C GLY A 62 -45.66 -26.92 8.79
N GLU A 63 -46.43 -27.22 7.74
CA GLU A 63 -45.97 -27.08 6.35
C GLU A 63 -45.78 -25.60 5.98
N VAL A 64 -44.75 -25.30 5.18
CA VAL A 64 -44.53 -23.97 4.61
C VAL A 64 -45.42 -23.82 3.38
N LEU A 65 -46.38 -22.90 3.42
CA LEU A 65 -47.32 -22.69 2.29
C LEU A 65 -46.82 -21.54 1.40
N GLY A 66 -46.32 -21.88 0.22
CA GLY A 66 -45.95 -20.93 -0.83
C GLY A 66 -47.18 -20.39 -1.58
N ASN A 67 -47.19 -19.10 -1.92
CA ASN A 67 -48.25 -18.48 -2.73
C ASN A 67 -47.89 -18.23 -4.20
N GLY A 68 -46.62 -18.40 -4.59
CA GLY A 68 -46.16 -18.21 -5.97
C GLY A 68 -46.26 -16.78 -6.49
N PHE A 69 -46.16 -15.80 -5.58
CA PHE A 69 -46.46 -14.38 -5.83
C PHE A 69 -47.89 -14.07 -6.29
N ASP A 70 -48.85 -14.98 -6.06
CA ASP A 70 -50.26 -14.78 -6.40
C ASP A 70 -51.09 -14.34 -5.19
N LEU A 71 -51.78 -13.19 -5.32
CA LEU A 71 -52.58 -12.59 -4.25
C LEU A 71 -53.74 -13.49 -3.80
N GLN A 72 -54.38 -14.19 -4.73
CA GLN A 72 -55.53 -15.04 -4.41
C GLN A 72 -55.10 -16.29 -3.64
N SER A 73 -53.97 -16.88 -4.03
CA SER A 73 -53.33 -17.99 -3.35
C SER A 73 -52.84 -17.60 -1.95
N ALA A 74 -52.22 -16.42 -1.80
CA ALA A 74 -51.80 -15.89 -0.51
C ALA A 74 -52.98 -15.72 0.46
N GLN A 75 -54.10 -15.20 -0.03
CA GLN A 75 -55.32 -15.06 0.76
C GLN A 75 -55.93 -16.41 1.15
N SER A 76 -56.00 -17.36 0.21
CA SER A 76 -56.48 -18.72 0.50
C SER A 76 -55.60 -19.44 1.54
N ASN A 77 -54.28 -19.30 1.46
CA ASN A 77 -53.35 -19.88 2.42
C ASN A 77 -53.47 -19.25 3.81
N TYR A 78 -53.66 -17.93 3.91
CA TYR A 78 -53.90 -17.28 5.20
C TYR A 78 -55.22 -17.73 5.82
N GLU A 79 -56.28 -17.79 5.01
CA GLU A 79 -57.62 -18.23 5.45
C GLU A 79 -57.67 -19.70 5.90
N SER A 80 -56.85 -20.57 5.32
CA SER A 80 -56.76 -21.98 5.74
C SER A 80 -56.11 -22.08 7.13
N LEU A 81 -54.99 -21.40 7.37
CA LEU A 81 -54.27 -21.45 8.65
C LEU A 81 -55.02 -20.82 9.82
N ILE A 82 -55.80 -19.77 9.61
CA ILE A 82 -56.63 -19.18 10.68
C ILE A 82 -57.76 -20.11 11.13
N ASN A 83 -58.21 -21.03 10.27
CA ASN A 83 -59.31 -21.96 10.57
C ASN A 83 -58.81 -23.37 10.97
N ASP A 84 -57.52 -23.68 10.76
CA ASP A 84 -56.92 -24.95 11.15
C ASP A 84 -56.69 -25.06 12.67
N SER A 85 -57.36 -25.96 13.38
CA SER A 85 -57.18 -26.12 14.83
C SER A 85 -55.77 -26.55 15.26
N SER A 86 -54.91 -27.02 14.35
CA SER A 86 -53.55 -27.49 14.68
C SER A 86 -52.49 -26.39 14.73
N THR A 87 -52.73 -25.25 14.08
CA THR A 87 -51.80 -24.10 14.03
C THR A 87 -52.06 -23.13 15.19
N ASP A 88 -51.06 -22.82 16.01
CA ASP A 88 -51.17 -21.86 17.12
C ASP A 88 -50.67 -20.46 16.75
N ILE A 89 -49.57 -20.38 16.00
CA ILE A 89 -48.94 -19.11 15.55
C ILE A 89 -48.74 -19.16 14.04
N ILE A 90 -49.05 -18.05 13.35
CA ILE A 90 -48.80 -17.88 11.92
C ILE A 90 -47.60 -16.95 11.74
N LEU A 91 -46.57 -17.46 11.09
CA LEU A 91 -45.42 -16.69 10.61
C LEU A 91 -45.62 -16.39 9.13
N ALA A 92 -45.76 -15.12 8.75
CA ALA A 92 -45.95 -14.75 7.36
C ALA A 92 -44.76 -13.97 6.82
N PHE A 93 -44.16 -14.48 5.75
CA PHE A 93 -43.00 -13.91 5.07
C PHE A 93 -43.32 -13.50 3.63
N GLY A 94 -42.91 -12.30 3.24
CA GLY A 94 -42.94 -11.85 1.84
C GLY A 94 -43.94 -10.73 1.53
N THR A 95 -43.74 -10.10 0.38
CA THR A 95 -44.44 -8.93 -0.15
C THR A 95 -45.91 -9.19 -0.46
N VAL A 96 -46.25 -10.34 -1.05
CA VAL A 96 -47.63 -10.68 -1.40
C VAL A 96 -48.43 -11.04 -0.14
N ASN A 97 -47.83 -11.83 0.76
CA ASN A 97 -48.40 -12.08 2.09
C ASN A 97 -48.64 -10.76 2.86
N ASN A 98 -47.70 -9.82 2.82
CA ASN A 98 -47.85 -8.50 3.44
C ASN A 98 -49.08 -7.75 2.90
N LEU A 99 -49.27 -7.68 1.59
CA LEU A 99 -50.41 -7.00 0.96
C LEU A 99 -51.78 -7.58 1.30
N VAL A 100 -51.84 -8.88 1.61
CA VAL A 100 -53.06 -9.58 2.01
C VAL A 100 -53.33 -9.41 3.50
N ILE A 101 -52.31 -9.59 4.34
CA ILE A 101 -52.44 -9.67 5.79
C ILE A 101 -52.61 -8.29 6.42
N THR A 102 -51.92 -7.25 5.93
CA THR A 102 -52.06 -5.88 6.46
C THR A 102 -53.41 -5.23 6.19
N LYS A 103 -54.16 -5.73 5.20
CA LYS A 103 -55.54 -5.28 4.93
C LYS A 103 -56.56 -5.87 5.90
N GLN A 104 -56.16 -6.88 6.68
CA GLN A 104 -57.04 -7.49 7.68
C GLN A 104 -57.12 -6.58 8.91
N THR A 105 -58.33 -6.31 9.37
CA THR A 105 -58.55 -5.50 10.59
C THR A 105 -58.72 -6.36 11.84
N VAL A 106 -58.81 -7.69 11.69
CA VAL A 106 -59.03 -8.65 12.78
C VAL A 106 -58.20 -9.91 12.53
N HIS A 107 -57.34 -10.28 13.47
CA HIS A 107 -56.55 -11.51 13.42
C HIS A 107 -57.06 -12.50 14.46
N LYS A 108 -57.54 -13.67 14.02
CA LYS A 108 -58.09 -14.71 14.91
C LYS A 108 -57.01 -15.46 15.69
N LYS A 109 -55.78 -15.45 15.18
CA LYS A 109 -54.62 -16.13 15.76
C LYS A 109 -53.41 -15.20 15.76
N PRO A 110 -52.49 -15.37 16.73
CA PRO A 110 -51.22 -14.68 16.73
C PRO A 110 -50.54 -14.80 15.36
N THR A 111 -50.40 -13.67 14.68
CA THR A 111 -49.80 -13.56 13.36
C THR A 111 -48.62 -12.60 13.47
N ILE A 112 -47.42 -13.07 13.12
CA ILE A 112 -46.23 -12.24 12.98
C ILE A 112 -45.94 -12.12 11.49
N LEU A 113 -46.02 -10.89 10.97
CA LEU A 113 -45.69 -10.58 9.58
C LEU A 113 -44.27 -10.00 9.47
N PHE A 114 -43.49 -10.50 8.53
CA PHE A 114 -42.10 -10.08 8.36
C PHE A 114 -41.66 -10.20 6.89
N GLY A 115 -40.55 -9.57 6.52
CA GLY A 115 -39.93 -9.79 5.20
C GLY A 115 -40.46 -8.97 4.02
N ALA A 116 -41.22 -7.89 4.25
CA ALA A 116 -41.54 -6.88 3.22
C ALA A 116 -42.17 -5.58 3.77
N VAL A 117 -42.23 -5.40 5.09
CA VAL A 117 -42.84 -4.20 5.68
C VAL A 117 -41.79 -3.10 5.71
N ASN A 118 -41.68 -2.37 4.61
CA ASN A 118 -40.75 -1.26 4.47
C ASN A 118 -41.45 0.07 4.79
N SER A 119 -40.84 0.88 5.66
CA SER A 119 -41.33 2.22 6.03
C SER A 119 -41.44 3.20 4.84
N ASP A 120 -40.77 2.92 3.73
CA ASP A 120 -40.84 3.73 2.52
C ASP A 120 -42.07 3.45 1.66
N LEU A 121 -42.63 2.25 1.77
CA LEU A 121 -43.75 1.77 0.96
C LEU A 121 -45.08 1.81 1.73
N VAL A 122 -45.04 1.82 3.06
CA VAL A 122 -46.20 1.83 3.93
C VAL A 122 -46.15 3.06 4.83
N ASP A 123 -47.23 3.83 4.91
CA ASP A 123 -47.35 5.03 5.75
C ASP A 123 -47.52 4.64 7.23
N ILE A 124 -46.40 4.32 7.88
CA ILE A 124 -46.36 3.92 9.29
C ILE A 124 -45.89 5.12 10.11
N ASP A 125 -46.63 5.47 11.17
CA ASP A 125 -46.23 6.51 12.11
C ASP A 125 -44.89 6.13 12.77
N PRO A 126 -43.80 6.92 12.58
CA PRO A 126 -42.48 6.61 13.11
C PRO A 126 -42.43 6.61 14.66
N ASN A 127 -43.44 7.16 15.35
CA ASN A 127 -43.50 7.14 16.81
C ASN A 127 -44.15 5.87 17.38
N LYS A 128 -44.73 5.02 16.52
CA LYS A 128 -45.50 3.86 16.93
C LYS A 128 -44.56 2.71 17.28
N GLN A 129 -44.45 2.34 18.55
CA GLN A 129 -43.52 1.27 18.96
C GLN A 129 -44.07 -0.16 18.79
N SER A 130 -45.39 -0.33 18.66
CA SER A 130 -46.04 -1.64 18.51
C SER A 130 -47.16 -1.61 17.47
N SER A 131 -47.65 -2.76 16.99
CA SER A 131 -48.71 -2.78 15.98
C SER A 131 -50.04 -2.19 16.49
N GLY A 132 -50.33 -2.35 17.79
CA GLY A 132 -51.61 -1.98 18.40
C GLY A 132 -52.82 -2.77 17.90
N ILE A 133 -52.61 -3.80 17.06
CA ILE A 133 -53.67 -4.63 16.47
C ILE A 133 -53.69 -5.97 17.20
N ASP A 134 -54.84 -6.34 17.75
CA ASP A 134 -54.99 -7.56 18.54
C ASP A 134 -54.57 -8.81 17.73
N ASN A 135 -53.77 -9.68 18.35
CA ASN A 135 -53.18 -10.88 17.74
C ASN A 135 -52.32 -10.65 16.49
N PHE A 136 -51.89 -9.43 16.21
CA PHE A 136 -51.03 -9.14 15.07
C PHE A 136 -49.82 -8.34 15.47
N THR A 137 -48.67 -8.70 14.93
CA THR A 137 -47.49 -7.82 14.93
C THR A 137 -46.82 -7.91 13.58
N TYR A 138 -45.95 -6.94 13.30
CA TYR A 138 -45.14 -6.95 12.11
C TYR A 138 -43.75 -6.38 12.41
N LEU A 139 -42.73 -6.89 11.73
CA LEU A 139 -41.38 -6.36 11.83
C LEU A 139 -41.07 -5.48 10.62
N ILE A 140 -40.74 -4.22 10.89
CA ILE A 140 -40.31 -3.25 9.89
C ILE A 140 -38.87 -3.56 9.50
N THR A 141 -38.62 -3.66 8.21
CA THR A 141 -37.27 -3.88 7.68
C THR A 141 -36.42 -2.62 7.86
N SER A 142 -35.13 -2.79 8.12
CA SER A 142 -34.18 -1.67 8.14
C SER A 142 -33.85 -1.12 6.75
N GLN A 143 -34.20 -1.86 5.70
CA GLN A 143 -34.03 -1.45 4.30
C GLN A 143 -34.81 -0.15 4.01
N SER A 144 -34.16 0.83 3.37
CA SER A 144 -34.80 2.07 2.95
C SER A 144 -34.27 2.51 1.59
N TYR A 145 -35.14 2.40 0.57
CA TYR A 145 -34.86 2.88 -0.79
C TYR A 145 -34.53 4.37 -0.79
N LYS A 146 -35.21 5.17 0.04
CA LYS A 146 -34.95 6.61 0.12
C LYS A 146 -33.55 6.91 0.64
N LYS A 147 -33.13 6.23 1.71
CA LYS A 147 -31.80 6.40 2.31
C LYS A 147 -30.72 5.94 1.32
N ASP A 148 -30.92 4.81 0.66
CA ASP A 148 -30.01 4.28 -0.35
C ASP A 148 -29.77 5.26 -1.49
N LEU A 149 -30.83 5.79 -2.09
CA LEU A 149 -30.71 6.76 -3.19
C LEU A 149 -30.00 8.04 -2.77
N GLN A 150 -30.28 8.56 -1.58
CA GLN A 150 -29.62 9.74 -1.04
C GLN A 150 -28.14 9.49 -0.74
N THR A 151 -27.82 8.34 -0.12
CA THR A 151 -26.43 7.94 0.13
C THR A 151 -25.69 7.75 -1.19
N PHE A 152 -26.30 7.07 -2.15
CA PHE A 152 -25.69 6.85 -3.46
C PHE A 152 -25.41 8.18 -4.17
N LYS A 153 -26.35 9.13 -4.11
CA LYS A 153 -26.17 10.49 -4.68
C LYS A 153 -25.03 11.26 -4.00
N SER A 154 -24.80 11.00 -2.71
CA SER A 154 -23.69 11.62 -1.96
C SER A 154 -22.32 11.06 -2.35
N LEU A 155 -22.28 9.79 -2.76
CA LEU A 155 -21.09 9.09 -3.27
C LEU A 155 -20.80 9.49 -4.72
N TYR A 156 -21.83 9.45 -5.57
CA TYR A 156 -21.72 9.71 -7.00
C TYR A 156 -22.90 10.57 -7.50
N ASP A 157 -22.60 11.66 -8.19
CA ASP A 157 -23.59 12.66 -8.60
C ASP A 157 -24.35 12.28 -9.89
N TYR A 158 -25.00 11.10 -9.90
CA TYR A 158 -25.72 10.56 -11.06
C TYR A 158 -26.91 11.43 -11.50
N GLN A 159 -27.18 11.48 -12.80
CA GLN A 159 -28.29 12.22 -13.40
C GLN A 159 -29.38 11.29 -13.97
N ASN A 160 -29.01 10.10 -14.46
CA ASN A 160 -29.89 9.12 -15.12
C ASN A 160 -29.69 7.73 -14.50
N LEU A 161 -30.52 7.40 -13.52
CA LEU A 161 -30.39 6.17 -12.75
C LEU A 161 -31.19 5.02 -13.38
N GLY A 162 -30.53 3.92 -13.70
CA GLY A 162 -31.20 2.65 -14.03
C GLY A 162 -31.56 1.92 -12.74
N ILE A 163 -32.86 1.74 -12.46
CA ILE A 163 -33.30 1.03 -11.24
C ILE A 163 -33.75 -0.38 -11.62
N LEU A 164 -32.95 -1.36 -11.23
CA LEU A 164 -33.18 -2.78 -11.53
C LEU A 164 -34.18 -3.35 -10.52
N VAL A 165 -35.26 -3.91 -11.03
CA VAL A 165 -36.35 -4.52 -10.24
C VAL A 165 -36.83 -5.81 -10.90
N GLU A 166 -37.25 -6.80 -10.13
CA GLU A 166 -37.84 -8.01 -10.72
C GLU A 166 -39.15 -7.70 -11.44
N ASP A 167 -39.40 -8.37 -12.57
CA ASP A 167 -40.56 -8.13 -13.46
C ASP A 167 -41.93 -8.06 -12.75
N PHE A 168 -42.09 -8.82 -11.67
CA PHE A 168 -43.35 -8.88 -10.94
C PHE A 168 -43.56 -7.69 -9.99
N LEU A 169 -42.49 -7.10 -9.44
CA LEU A 169 -42.58 -6.10 -8.36
C LEU A 169 -43.34 -4.82 -8.76
N PRO A 170 -43.10 -4.21 -9.95
CA PRO A 170 -43.82 -3.00 -10.36
C PRO A 170 -45.34 -3.16 -10.44
N THR A 171 -45.83 -4.39 -10.61
CA THR A 171 -47.27 -4.68 -10.71
C THR A 171 -47.94 -4.90 -9.36
N VAL A 172 -47.15 -5.16 -8.31
CA VAL A 172 -47.61 -5.59 -6.99
C VAL A 172 -47.45 -4.49 -5.94
N VAL A 173 -46.44 -3.62 -6.09
CA VAL A 173 -46.08 -2.57 -5.12
C VAL A 173 -46.01 -1.20 -5.82
N PRO A 174 -46.49 -0.10 -5.22
CA PRO A 174 -46.42 1.25 -5.79
C PRO A 174 -45.00 1.85 -5.73
N LEU A 175 -43.98 1.07 -6.13
CA LEU A 175 -42.58 1.44 -6.01
C LEU A 175 -42.25 2.71 -6.82
N LYS A 176 -42.85 2.86 -8.01
CA LYS A 176 -42.64 4.03 -8.87
C LYS A 176 -43.03 5.35 -8.20
N GLU A 177 -44.17 5.40 -7.50
CA GLU A 177 -44.64 6.63 -6.83
C GLU A 177 -43.70 7.04 -5.69
N THR A 178 -43.18 6.07 -4.93
CA THR A 178 -42.21 6.30 -3.86
C THR A 178 -40.88 6.81 -4.41
N LEU A 179 -40.37 6.19 -5.47
CA LEU A 179 -39.11 6.56 -6.10
C LEU A 179 -39.18 7.93 -6.80
N ASP A 180 -40.28 8.21 -7.55
CA ASP A 180 -40.53 9.51 -8.20
C ASP A 180 -40.41 10.66 -7.20
N LYS A 181 -41.02 10.50 -6.02
CA LYS A 181 -41.04 11.53 -4.98
C LYS A 181 -39.65 11.85 -4.43
N GLU A 182 -38.78 10.87 -4.28
CA GLU A 182 -37.42 11.10 -3.79
C GLU A 182 -36.46 11.56 -4.89
N LEU A 183 -36.46 10.91 -6.06
CA LEU A 183 -35.55 11.24 -7.16
C LEU A 183 -35.80 12.66 -7.69
N THR A 184 -37.06 13.12 -7.69
CA THR A 184 -37.39 14.53 -7.99
C THR A 184 -36.75 15.50 -6.98
N LYS A 185 -36.66 15.14 -5.69
CA LYS A 185 -36.04 16.02 -4.67
C LYS A 185 -34.53 16.11 -4.82
N ILE A 186 -33.88 15.02 -5.21
CA ILE A 186 -32.42 14.98 -5.40
C ILE A 186 -31.99 15.33 -6.83
N GLY A 187 -32.95 15.68 -7.70
CA GLY A 187 -32.69 16.20 -9.03
C GLY A 187 -32.14 15.17 -10.02
N ALA A 188 -32.55 13.90 -9.91
CA ALA A 188 -32.15 12.83 -10.81
C ALA A 188 -33.36 12.27 -11.57
N SER A 189 -33.15 11.87 -12.82
CA SER A 189 -34.11 11.07 -13.58
C SER A 189 -33.83 9.58 -13.36
N PHE A 190 -34.84 8.74 -13.55
CA PHE A 190 -34.68 7.30 -13.48
C PHE A 190 -35.61 6.57 -14.42
N GLU A 191 -35.24 5.34 -14.74
CA GLU A 191 -36.10 4.38 -15.41
C GLU A 191 -36.10 3.07 -14.62
N LEU A 192 -37.28 2.47 -14.48
CA LEU A 192 -37.38 1.12 -13.94
C LEU A 192 -37.02 0.13 -15.04
N VAL A 193 -36.02 -0.70 -14.78
CA VAL A 193 -35.59 -1.78 -15.67
C VAL A 193 -36.08 -3.10 -15.05
N PRO A 194 -37.26 -3.58 -15.47
CA PRO A 194 -37.76 -4.87 -15.03
C PRO A 194 -36.88 -5.98 -15.62
N PHE A 195 -36.50 -6.96 -14.79
CA PHE A 195 -35.73 -8.12 -15.23
C PHE A 195 -36.28 -9.46 -14.69
N GLY A 196 -36.11 -10.52 -15.48
CA GLY A 196 -36.28 -11.90 -15.05
C GLY A 196 -34.95 -12.65 -14.88
N ASN A 197 -33.91 -12.24 -15.61
CA ASN A 197 -32.56 -12.79 -15.56
C ASN A 197 -31.49 -11.70 -15.84
N VAL A 198 -30.21 -12.04 -15.71
CA VAL A 198 -29.11 -11.08 -15.91
C VAL A 198 -28.99 -10.56 -17.35
N ASP A 199 -29.34 -11.35 -18.36
CA ASP A 199 -29.27 -10.92 -19.77
C ASP A 199 -30.30 -9.84 -20.09
N ASP A 200 -31.48 -9.88 -19.46
CA ASP A 200 -32.49 -8.83 -19.60
C ASP A 200 -31.93 -7.46 -19.14
N ILE A 201 -31.14 -7.48 -18.06
CA ILE A 201 -30.48 -6.29 -17.50
C ILE A 201 -29.45 -5.75 -18.50
N LYS A 202 -28.51 -6.60 -18.94
CA LYS A 202 -27.40 -6.18 -19.84
C LYS A 202 -27.89 -5.54 -21.13
N ASN A 203 -29.01 -6.02 -21.68
CA ASN A 203 -29.60 -5.50 -22.91
C ASN A 203 -30.33 -4.16 -22.74
N SER A 204 -30.55 -3.72 -21.49
CA SER A 204 -31.44 -2.60 -21.17
C SER A 204 -30.71 -1.42 -20.50
N LEU A 205 -29.40 -1.49 -20.30
CA LEU A 205 -28.63 -0.51 -19.50
C LEU A 205 -28.00 0.63 -20.32
N GLU A 206 -28.42 0.86 -21.56
CA GLU A 206 -27.86 1.92 -22.40
C GLU A 206 -28.38 3.32 -22.00
N GLY A 207 -27.47 4.27 -21.72
CA GLY A 207 -27.82 5.68 -21.45
C GLY A 207 -27.97 6.06 -19.96
N PHE A 208 -27.79 5.12 -19.04
CA PHE A 208 -27.68 5.38 -17.61
C PHE A 208 -26.25 5.74 -17.22
N ASP A 209 -26.09 6.56 -16.17
CA ASP A 209 -24.78 6.90 -15.58
C ASP A 209 -24.55 6.23 -14.23
N ALA A 210 -25.56 5.56 -13.68
CA ALA A 210 -25.47 4.74 -12.48
C ALA A 210 -26.59 3.71 -12.44
N VAL A 211 -26.40 2.66 -11.63
CA VAL A 211 -27.37 1.57 -11.48
C VAL A 211 -27.71 1.33 -10.02
N TYR A 212 -29.00 1.25 -9.70
CA TYR A 212 -29.48 0.87 -8.38
C TYR A 212 -30.22 -0.47 -8.46
N LEU A 213 -29.66 -1.49 -7.81
CA LEU A 213 -30.30 -2.80 -7.67
C LEU A 213 -31.27 -2.74 -6.49
N ALA A 214 -32.53 -2.40 -6.78
CA ALA A 214 -33.60 -2.34 -5.78
C ALA A 214 -34.16 -3.73 -5.42
N GLY A 215 -33.94 -4.70 -6.30
CA GLY A 215 -34.27 -6.12 -6.16
C GLY A 215 -33.01 -6.99 -6.08
N GLY A 216 -33.04 -8.15 -6.72
CA GLY A 216 -31.92 -9.11 -6.79
C GLY A 216 -32.07 -10.31 -5.87
N PHE A 217 -33.21 -10.46 -5.18
CA PHE A 217 -33.45 -11.55 -4.23
C PHE A 217 -33.55 -12.94 -4.91
N LEU A 218 -33.80 -12.94 -6.22
CA LEU A 218 -33.93 -14.14 -7.03
C LEU A 218 -32.64 -14.46 -7.81
N LEU A 219 -31.62 -13.60 -7.76
CA LEU A 219 -30.35 -13.83 -8.43
C LEU A 219 -29.43 -14.64 -7.52
N THR A 220 -28.74 -15.60 -8.12
CA THR A 220 -27.66 -16.34 -7.46
C THR A 220 -26.40 -15.47 -7.31
N LEU A 221 -25.50 -15.84 -6.40
CA LEU A 221 -24.22 -15.12 -6.23
C LEU A 221 -23.39 -15.08 -7.54
N ASP A 222 -23.44 -16.14 -8.35
CA ASP A 222 -22.75 -16.19 -9.63
C ASP A 222 -23.36 -15.20 -10.64
N GLU A 223 -24.69 -15.07 -10.67
CA GLU A 223 -25.40 -14.09 -11.50
C GLU A 223 -25.13 -12.64 -11.05
N ILE A 224 -25.08 -12.39 -9.75
CA ILE A 224 -24.73 -11.05 -9.22
C ILE A 224 -23.30 -10.69 -9.54
N LYS A 225 -22.37 -11.66 -9.45
CA LYS A 225 -20.99 -11.45 -9.88
C LYS A 225 -20.89 -11.13 -11.37
N GLU A 226 -21.61 -11.87 -12.20
CA GLU A 226 -21.67 -11.62 -13.64
C GLU A 226 -22.22 -10.21 -13.96
N LEU A 227 -23.24 -9.77 -13.22
CA LEU A 227 -23.77 -8.41 -13.31
C LEU A 227 -22.74 -7.37 -12.86
N ALA A 228 -22.07 -7.59 -11.73
CA ALA A 228 -21.04 -6.69 -11.22
C ALA A 228 -19.89 -6.50 -12.21
N ASP A 229 -19.38 -7.60 -12.78
CA ASP A 229 -18.33 -7.57 -13.81
C ASP A 229 -18.77 -6.77 -15.04
N PHE A 230 -20.03 -6.92 -15.48
CA PHE A 230 -20.60 -6.13 -16.57
C PHE A 230 -20.68 -4.64 -16.22
N LEU A 231 -21.15 -4.28 -15.03
CA LEU A 231 -21.27 -2.88 -14.60
C LEU A 231 -19.90 -2.21 -14.49
N ILE A 232 -18.91 -2.92 -13.93
CA ILE A 232 -17.51 -2.48 -13.86
C ILE A 232 -16.94 -2.24 -15.26
N ALA A 233 -17.13 -3.18 -16.18
CA ALA A 233 -16.62 -3.06 -17.55
C ALA A 233 -17.22 -1.89 -18.34
N ASN A 234 -18.40 -1.42 -17.93
CA ASN A 234 -19.07 -0.26 -18.52
C ASN A 234 -18.90 1.02 -17.67
N GLU A 235 -18.05 1.00 -16.65
CA GLU A 235 -17.80 2.13 -15.74
C GLU A 235 -19.09 2.67 -15.10
N LEU A 236 -20.03 1.77 -14.75
CA LEU A 236 -21.31 2.13 -14.13
C LEU A 236 -21.24 1.92 -12.61
N PRO A 237 -21.18 3.00 -11.81
CA PRO A 237 -21.34 2.93 -10.37
C PRO A 237 -22.64 2.20 -10.01
N SER A 238 -22.55 1.30 -9.05
CA SER A 238 -23.69 0.48 -8.62
C SER A 238 -23.97 0.61 -7.13
N PHE A 239 -25.25 0.60 -6.78
CA PHE A 239 -25.68 0.55 -5.39
C PHE A 239 -26.72 -0.53 -5.26
N THR A 240 -26.65 -1.34 -4.20
CA THR A 240 -27.59 -2.43 -3.99
C THR A 240 -28.41 -2.24 -2.72
N ALA A 241 -29.68 -2.62 -2.79
CA ALA A 241 -30.60 -2.64 -1.66
C ALA A 241 -30.56 -3.99 -0.90
N THR A 242 -29.82 -4.97 -1.42
CA THR A 242 -29.67 -6.33 -0.86
C THR A 242 -28.45 -6.40 0.05
N ASN A 243 -27.62 -7.44 0.00
CA ASN A 243 -26.66 -7.72 1.08
C ASN A 243 -25.25 -7.14 0.81
N ILE A 244 -24.37 -7.20 1.83
CA ILE A 244 -22.95 -6.84 1.71
C ILE A 244 -22.18 -7.82 0.81
N ASP A 245 -22.65 -9.06 0.66
CA ASP A 245 -21.97 -10.06 -0.17
C ASP A 245 -21.98 -9.64 -1.64
N ASP A 246 -23.06 -9.00 -2.11
CA ASP A 246 -23.17 -8.44 -3.46
C ASP A 246 -22.13 -7.34 -3.72
N VAL A 247 -21.86 -6.52 -2.70
CA VAL A 247 -20.80 -5.50 -2.73
C VAL A 247 -19.42 -6.17 -2.68
N SER A 248 -19.26 -7.21 -1.87
CA SER A 248 -18.02 -7.97 -1.73
C SER A 248 -17.61 -8.70 -3.03
N ILE A 249 -18.59 -9.08 -3.86
CA ILE A 249 -18.35 -9.74 -5.16
C ILE A 249 -18.32 -8.79 -6.36
N GLY A 250 -18.46 -7.47 -6.14
CA GLY A 250 -18.10 -6.46 -7.13
C GLY A 250 -19.05 -5.29 -7.29
N LEU A 251 -20.25 -5.28 -6.69
CA LEU A 251 -21.07 -4.07 -6.68
C LEU A 251 -20.40 -2.98 -5.83
N LEU A 252 -20.67 -1.70 -6.12
CA LEU A 252 -19.92 -0.60 -5.52
C LEU A 252 -20.31 -0.35 -4.06
N ALA A 253 -21.59 -0.31 -3.71
CA ALA A 253 -22.00 0.06 -2.35
C ALA A 253 -23.37 -0.47 -1.90
N THR A 254 -23.58 -0.53 -0.59
CA THR A 254 -24.87 -0.82 0.07
C THR A 254 -24.96 -0.09 1.41
N ASN A 255 -26.18 0.21 1.90
CA ASN A 255 -26.40 0.59 3.30
C ASN A 255 -26.89 -0.60 4.16
N GLN A 256 -27.01 -1.80 3.60
CA GLN A 256 -27.47 -2.95 4.36
C GLN A 256 -26.32 -3.57 5.15
N ALA A 257 -26.55 -3.91 6.41
CA ALA A 257 -25.59 -4.67 7.21
C ALA A 257 -25.65 -6.17 6.87
N LYS A 258 -24.48 -6.84 6.87
CA LYS A 258 -24.32 -8.27 6.51
C LYS A 258 -25.19 -9.22 7.34
N GLU A 259 -25.40 -8.91 8.62
CA GLU A 259 -26.04 -9.83 9.58
C GLU A 259 -27.43 -9.41 10.05
N ASN A 260 -28.10 -8.51 9.31
CA ASN A 260 -29.49 -8.13 9.58
C ASN A 260 -30.39 -9.37 9.68
N MET A 261 -30.15 -10.43 8.91
CA MET A 261 -30.97 -11.65 8.93
C MET A 261 -30.89 -12.46 10.24
N ASN A 262 -29.72 -12.55 10.88
CA ASN A 262 -29.56 -13.29 12.13
C ASN A 262 -30.23 -12.57 13.29
N ILE A 263 -30.00 -11.25 13.40
CA ILE A 263 -30.66 -10.37 14.38
C ILE A 263 -32.18 -10.43 14.18
N PHE A 264 -32.61 -10.44 12.92
CA PHE A 264 -34.01 -10.56 12.55
C PHE A 264 -34.63 -11.90 12.96
N PHE A 265 -33.97 -13.02 12.69
CA PHE A 265 -34.43 -14.35 13.14
C PHE A 265 -34.46 -14.46 14.66
N ARG A 266 -33.44 -13.93 15.35
CA ARG A 266 -33.42 -13.85 16.81
C ARG A 266 -34.59 -13.04 17.33
N ARG A 267 -34.91 -11.91 16.72
CA ARG A 267 -36.04 -11.08 17.11
C ARG A 267 -37.37 -11.82 16.91
N ILE A 268 -37.57 -12.49 15.77
CA ILE A 268 -38.75 -13.32 15.54
C ILE A 268 -38.87 -14.40 16.63
N ALA A 269 -37.77 -15.04 16.98
CA ALA A 269 -37.74 -16.06 18.03
C ALA A 269 -38.10 -15.51 19.42
N LEU A 270 -37.60 -14.33 19.79
CA LEU A 270 -37.94 -13.63 21.03
C LEU A 270 -39.42 -13.17 21.04
N ASP A 271 -39.94 -12.71 19.91
CA ASP A 271 -41.36 -12.34 19.78
C ASP A 271 -42.26 -13.58 19.96
N ILE A 272 -41.86 -14.74 19.42
CA ILE A 272 -42.55 -16.01 19.62
C ILE A 272 -42.48 -16.43 21.09
N GLU A 273 -41.31 -16.38 21.72
CA GLU A 273 -41.14 -16.67 23.15
C GLU A 273 -42.10 -15.84 24.00
N ALA A 274 -42.18 -14.53 23.72
CA ALA A 274 -43.09 -13.63 24.40
C ALA A 274 -44.57 -14.02 24.21
N ILE A 275 -44.98 -14.43 23.00
CA ILE A 275 -46.35 -14.90 22.70
C ILE A 275 -46.65 -16.20 23.45
N VAL A 276 -45.72 -17.16 23.43
CA VAL A 276 -45.84 -18.44 24.15
C VAL A 276 -46.04 -18.21 25.65
N ASN A 277 -45.33 -17.21 26.19
CA ASN A 277 -45.42 -16.75 27.57
C ASN A 277 -46.63 -15.84 27.87
N GLY A 278 -47.51 -15.61 26.89
CA GLY A 278 -48.81 -14.94 27.06
C GLY A 278 -48.84 -13.45 26.72
N THR A 279 -47.79 -12.91 26.11
CA THR A 279 -47.77 -11.53 25.59
C THR A 279 -48.63 -11.45 24.34
N ASN A 280 -49.51 -10.47 24.28
CA ASN A 280 -50.31 -10.23 23.08
C ASN A 280 -49.41 -9.59 21.98
N PRO A 281 -49.46 -10.08 20.72
CA PRO A 281 -48.66 -9.53 19.62
C PRO A 281 -48.79 -8.01 19.44
N SER A 282 -49.96 -7.43 19.77
CA SER A 282 -50.20 -5.98 19.69
C SER A 282 -49.22 -5.11 20.49
N LYS A 283 -48.52 -5.69 21.47
CA LYS A 283 -47.56 -5.01 22.35
C LYS A 283 -46.11 -5.26 21.97
N LEU A 284 -45.86 -6.16 21.02
CA LEU A 284 -44.50 -6.50 20.62
C LEU A 284 -43.89 -5.37 19.79
N PRO A 285 -42.57 -5.18 19.86
CA PRO A 285 -41.95 -4.04 19.23
C PRO A 285 -41.80 -4.28 17.72
N ILE A 286 -42.18 -3.30 16.91
CA ILE A 286 -42.24 -3.45 15.44
C ILE A 286 -40.96 -3.01 14.72
N PHE A 287 -40.05 -2.33 15.41
CA PHE A 287 -38.76 -1.90 14.86
C PHE A 287 -37.63 -2.83 15.34
N LEU A 288 -36.66 -3.03 14.46
CA LEU A 288 -35.33 -3.51 14.81
C LEU A 288 -34.37 -2.33 14.88
N ASP A 289 -33.62 -2.24 15.98
CA ASP A 289 -32.49 -1.33 16.06
C ASP A 289 -31.34 -1.96 15.27
N SER A 290 -31.11 -1.49 14.05
CA SER A 290 -29.95 -1.88 13.24
C SER A 290 -29.18 -0.64 12.81
N ASP A 291 -27.88 -0.60 13.10
CA ASP A 291 -26.99 0.45 12.60
C ASP A 291 -26.59 0.13 11.15
N ASN A 292 -27.42 0.58 10.21
CA ASN A 292 -27.12 0.53 8.77
C ASN A 292 -26.03 1.57 8.44
N ASN A 293 -24.79 1.12 8.29
CA ASN A 293 -23.67 1.91 7.78
C ASN A 293 -23.51 1.68 6.28
N LEU A 294 -22.92 2.68 5.62
CA LEU A 294 -22.58 2.57 4.22
C LEU A 294 -21.36 1.64 4.07
N THR A 295 -21.50 0.56 3.33
CA THR A 295 -20.39 -0.29 2.92
C THR A 295 -20.01 0.01 1.47
N VAL A 296 -18.72 0.18 1.19
CA VAL A 296 -18.19 0.46 -0.16
C VAL A 296 -17.12 -0.55 -0.53
N ASN A 297 -17.20 -1.11 -1.74
CA ASN A 297 -16.11 -1.88 -2.33
C ASN A 297 -15.03 -0.93 -2.85
N TYR A 298 -13.87 -0.95 -2.22
CA TYR A 298 -12.75 -0.06 -2.55
C TYR A 298 -12.27 -0.26 -4.00
N ASN A 299 -12.10 -1.52 -4.42
CA ASN A 299 -11.60 -1.83 -5.76
C ASN A 299 -12.62 -1.45 -6.85
N THR A 300 -13.91 -1.71 -6.62
CA THR A 300 -14.95 -1.29 -7.55
C THR A 300 -15.00 0.23 -7.66
N ALA A 301 -14.91 0.96 -6.55
CA ALA A 301 -14.92 2.42 -6.54
C ALA A 301 -13.78 3.00 -7.41
N GLU A 302 -12.58 2.44 -7.33
CA GLU A 302 -11.48 2.82 -8.22
C GLU A 302 -11.78 2.49 -9.68
N LEU A 303 -12.25 1.28 -9.98
CA LEU A 303 -12.53 0.83 -11.37
C LEU A 303 -13.62 1.64 -12.07
N VAL A 304 -14.66 2.05 -11.34
CA VAL A 304 -15.78 2.85 -11.89
C VAL A 304 -15.56 4.37 -11.71
N GLY A 305 -14.37 4.80 -11.27
CA GLY A 305 -14.02 6.21 -11.18
C GLY A 305 -14.77 7.01 -10.11
N VAL A 306 -15.17 6.37 -9.00
CA VAL A 306 -15.87 7.01 -7.88
C VAL A 306 -14.86 7.38 -6.78
N PRO A 307 -14.47 8.67 -6.67
CA PRO A 307 -13.49 9.09 -5.66
C PRO A 307 -14.10 9.04 -4.26
N ILE A 308 -13.44 8.32 -3.36
CA ILE A 308 -13.90 8.19 -1.97
C ILE A 308 -13.47 9.43 -1.18
N LYS A 309 -14.45 10.26 -0.83
CA LYS A 309 -14.21 11.50 -0.09
C LYS A 309 -13.69 11.19 1.32
N TYR A 310 -12.60 11.84 1.74
CA TYR A 310 -12.05 11.70 3.10
C TYR A 310 -13.08 11.92 4.22
N SER A 311 -14.04 12.83 4.01
CA SER A 311 -15.10 13.10 4.98
C SER A 311 -16.04 11.91 5.21
N LEU A 312 -16.10 10.97 4.26
CA LEU A 312 -16.96 9.80 4.35
C LEU A 312 -16.24 8.58 4.93
N ILE A 313 -14.90 8.55 4.88
CA ILE A 313 -14.11 7.40 5.35
C ILE A 313 -14.40 7.08 6.82
N THR A 314 -14.66 8.09 7.66
CA THR A 314 -14.99 7.87 9.09
C THR A 314 -16.34 7.19 9.34
N THR A 315 -17.17 7.06 8.31
CA THR A 315 -18.55 6.57 8.39
C THR A 315 -18.84 5.43 7.42
N ILE A 316 -17.84 5.01 6.63
CA ILE A 316 -17.93 3.95 5.63
C ILE A 316 -17.24 2.71 6.17
N ASP A 317 -17.89 1.56 6.02
CA ASP A 317 -17.28 0.24 6.15
C ASP A 317 -16.71 -0.14 4.76
N PHE A 318 -15.51 -0.70 4.67
CA PHE A 318 -14.87 -1.01 3.37
C PHE A 318 -14.76 -2.51 3.14
N VAL A 319 -15.03 -2.94 1.90
CA VAL A 319 -14.76 -4.30 1.43
C VAL A 319 -13.87 -4.28 0.18
N GLY A 320 -13.32 -5.45 -0.18
CA GLY A 320 -12.41 -5.63 -1.31
C GLY A 320 -10.97 -5.93 -0.88
N ASP A 321 -10.12 -6.21 -1.86
CA ASP A 321 -8.73 -6.66 -1.69
C ASP A 321 -7.72 -5.50 -1.55
N PHE A 322 -8.14 -4.23 -1.71
CA PHE A 322 -7.27 -3.04 -1.67
C PHE A 322 -6.06 -3.12 -2.62
N LYS A 323 -6.19 -3.86 -3.72
CA LYS A 323 -5.21 -3.87 -4.82
C LYS A 323 -5.32 -2.61 -5.68
N ASN A 324 -4.19 -2.03 -6.08
CA ASN A 324 -4.18 -0.92 -7.04
C ASN A 324 -4.51 -1.44 -8.45
N VAL A 325 -5.80 -1.47 -8.76
CA VAL A 325 -6.35 -1.99 -10.01
C VAL A 325 -6.16 -1.05 -11.20
N LEU A 326 -5.83 0.22 -10.95
CA LEU A 326 -5.60 1.26 -11.97
C LEU A 326 -4.14 1.36 -12.44
N SER A 327 -3.24 0.52 -11.90
CA SER A 327 -1.82 0.62 -12.21
C SER A 327 -1.53 0.56 -13.73
N LYS A 328 -0.81 1.57 -14.25
CA LYS A 328 -0.40 1.63 -15.67
C LYS A 328 0.84 0.79 -15.93
N ARG A 329 1.66 0.57 -14.89
CA ARG A 329 2.85 -0.29 -14.94
C ARG A 329 3.07 -0.95 -13.60
N THR A 330 3.30 -2.26 -13.62
CA THR A 330 3.71 -3.04 -12.45
C THR A 330 5.20 -3.32 -12.54
N TYR A 331 5.96 -3.01 -11.48
CA TYR A 331 7.40 -3.21 -11.44
C TYR A 331 7.78 -4.44 -10.63
N THR A 332 8.68 -5.27 -11.18
CA THR A 332 9.46 -6.22 -10.37
C THR A 332 10.67 -5.51 -9.76
N LEU A 333 11.29 -6.11 -8.75
CA LEU A 333 12.56 -5.61 -8.20
C LEU A 333 13.63 -5.45 -9.31
N LEU A 334 13.71 -6.40 -10.24
CA LEU A 334 14.68 -6.35 -11.33
C LEU A 334 14.41 -5.17 -12.28
N ASP A 335 13.15 -4.85 -12.53
CA ASP A 335 12.78 -3.67 -13.32
C ASP A 335 13.20 -2.39 -12.60
N VAL A 336 12.95 -2.29 -11.29
CA VAL A 336 13.38 -1.15 -10.47
C VAL A 336 14.90 -0.97 -10.51
N MET A 337 15.66 -2.05 -10.35
CA MET A 337 17.13 -1.99 -10.39
C MET A 337 17.64 -1.47 -11.75
N LYS A 338 17.11 -1.99 -12.85
CA LYS A 338 17.50 -1.56 -14.21
C LYS A 338 17.11 -0.12 -14.48
N GLU A 339 15.86 0.24 -14.22
CA GLU A 339 15.32 1.57 -14.50
C GLU A 339 16.09 2.65 -13.72
N VAL A 340 16.45 2.39 -12.45
CA VAL A 340 17.29 3.32 -11.68
C VAL A 340 18.67 3.49 -12.28
N THR A 341 19.34 2.42 -12.73
CA THR A 341 20.69 2.56 -13.35
C THR A 341 20.67 3.35 -14.66
N GLU A 342 19.54 3.36 -15.37
CA GLU A 342 19.40 4.04 -16.66
C GLU A 342 18.90 5.48 -16.50
N ASN A 343 17.89 5.69 -15.67
CA ASN A 343 17.06 6.90 -15.67
C ASN A 343 17.17 7.76 -14.41
N ASN A 344 17.79 7.27 -13.33
CA ASN A 344 17.92 8.06 -12.11
C ASN A 344 18.74 9.35 -12.31
N LEU A 345 18.16 10.50 -11.93
CA LEU A 345 18.75 11.81 -12.17
C LEU A 345 20.09 12.02 -11.43
N SER A 346 20.23 11.49 -10.21
CA SER A 346 21.49 11.58 -9.45
C SER A 346 22.61 10.79 -10.12
N LEU A 347 22.33 9.58 -10.62
CA LEU A 347 23.30 8.80 -11.39
C LEU A 347 23.64 9.46 -12.73
N GLN A 348 22.67 10.06 -13.41
CA GLN A 348 22.95 10.82 -14.62
C GLN A 348 23.90 11.99 -14.34
N SER A 349 23.74 12.68 -13.21
CA SER A 349 24.66 13.72 -12.76
C SER A 349 26.07 13.17 -12.51
N GLU A 350 26.22 12.07 -11.77
CA GLU A 350 27.52 11.44 -11.54
C GLU A 350 28.19 10.96 -12.83
N ARG A 351 27.42 10.46 -13.80
CA ARG A 351 27.93 10.14 -15.14
C ARG A 351 28.49 11.37 -15.85
N LYS A 352 27.93 12.56 -15.63
CA LYS A 352 28.50 13.83 -16.12
C LYS A 352 29.79 14.20 -15.37
N SER A 353 29.91 13.93 -14.07
CA SER A 353 31.17 14.11 -13.33
C SER A 353 32.32 13.31 -13.95
N VAL A 354 32.08 12.07 -14.37
CA VAL A 354 33.07 11.26 -15.12
C VAL A 354 33.41 11.91 -16.47
N ALA A 355 32.41 12.41 -17.20
CA ALA A 355 32.63 13.10 -18.47
C ALA A 355 33.45 14.40 -18.31
N LEU A 356 33.25 15.13 -17.21
CA LEU A 356 34.06 16.30 -16.85
C LEU A 356 35.50 15.90 -16.55
N ALA A 357 35.73 14.84 -15.78
CA ALA A 357 37.09 14.33 -15.52
C ALA A 357 37.82 13.91 -16.81
N LYS A 358 37.10 13.34 -17.78
CA LYS A 358 37.63 13.06 -19.14
C LYS A 358 38.03 14.34 -19.87
N GLN A 359 37.30 15.44 -19.69
CA GLN A 359 37.63 16.73 -20.27
C GLN A 359 38.86 17.35 -19.60
N GLU A 360 39.03 17.19 -18.28
CA GLU A 360 40.24 17.61 -17.57
C GLU A 360 41.51 16.91 -18.09
N VAL A 361 41.41 15.62 -18.46
CA VAL A 361 42.51 14.93 -19.15
C VAL A 361 42.85 15.57 -20.50
N LYS A 362 41.85 16.03 -21.25
CA LYS A 362 42.09 16.75 -22.52
C LYS A 362 42.69 18.14 -22.27
N THR A 363 42.22 18.86 -21.26
CA THR A 363 42.82 20.13 -20.81
C THR A 363 44.28 19.94 -20.40
N ALA A 364 44.62 18.87 -19.68
CA ALA A 364 46.01 18.58 -19.34
C ALA A 364 46.88 18.29 -20.58
N LYS A 365 46.32 17.62 -21.59
CA LYS A 365 47.00 17.35 -22.88
C LYS A 365 47.15 18.61 -23.74
N SER A 366 46.24 19.58 -23.63
CA SER A 366 46.28 20.80 -24.45
C SER A 366 47.49 21.69 -24.15
N ASN A 367 48.17 21.49 -23.02
CA ASN A 367 49.47 22.10 -22.71
C ASN A 367 50.56 21.78 -23.76
N TYR A 368 50.36 20.73 -24.58
CA TYR A 368 51.21 20.37 -25.71
C TYR A 368 50.68 20.84 -27.07
N TYR A 369 49.60 21.63 -27.12
CA TYR A 369 49.16 22.29 -28.33
C TYR A 369 49.77 23.68 -28.47
N PRO A 370 49.87 24.21 -29.70
CA PRO A 370 50.41 25.53 -29.92
C PRO A 370 49.43 26.57 -29.38
N ASN A 371 49.92 27.42 -28.49
CA ASN A 371 49.20 28.61 -28.07
C ASN A 371 49.62 29.78 -28.97
N VAL A 372 48.69 30.23 -29.82
CA VAL A 372 48.89 31.38 -30.70
C VAL A 372 48.04 32.53 -30.17
N SER A 373 48.68 33.65 -29.84
CA SER A 373 48.01 34.87 -29.41
C SER A 373 48.36 36.02 -30.34
N ALA A 374 47.40 36.90 -30.59
CA ALA A 374 47.62 38.15 -31.31
C ALA A 374 47.38 39.30 -30.34
N ASN A 375 48.33 40.22 -30.26
CA ASN A 375 48.25 41.41 -29.43
C ASN A 375 48.40 42.64 -30.31
N ALA A 376 47.69 43.71 -29.97
CA ALA A 376 47.82 45.01 -30.59
C ALA A 376 47.91 46.07 -29.48
N THR A 377 48.93 46.90 -29.54
CA THR A 377 49.20 47.94 -28.55
C THR A 377 49.24 49.29 -29.25
N GLY A 378 48.35 50.19 -28.83
CA GLY A 378 48.46 51.61 -29.12
C GLY A 378 49.10 52.32 -27.94
N SER A 379 50.09 53.17 -28.19
CA SER A 379 50.76 53.93 -27.13
C SER A 379 50.80 55.42 -27.45
N TYR A 380 50.67 56.23 -26.40
CA TYR A 380 50.91 57.67 -26.43
C TYR A 380 52.03 58.00 -25.45
N LEU A 381 53.01 58.75 -25.92
CA LEU A 381 54.16 59.19 -25.16
C LEU A 381 54.18 60.71 -25.09
N ASP A 382 54.54 61.27 -23.93
CA ASP A 382 54.71 62.73 -23.77
C ASP A 382 55.62 63.27 -24.87
N PRO A 383 55.20 64.29 -25.64
CA PRO A 383 55.93 64.80 -26.80
C PRO A 383 57.37 65.22 -26.48
N ARG A 384 57.63 65.73 -25.27
CA ARG A 384 58.98 66.13 -24.84
C ARG A 384 59.91 64.93 -24.67
N VAL A 385 59.36 63.81 -24.24
CA VAL A 385 60.09 62.54 -24.12
C VAL A 385 60.27 61.91 -25.49
N ALA A 386 59.25 61.98 -26.35
CA ALA A 386 59.31 61.49 -27.73
C ALA A 386 60.35 62.25 -28.57
N GLU A 387 60.45 63.57 -28.41
CA GLU A 387 61.45 64.42 -29.07
C GLU A 387 62.89 64.04 -28.71
N ILE A 388 63.15 63.80 -27.41
CA ILE A 388 64.46 63.38 -26.91
C ILE A 388 64.79 61.93 -27.32
N SER A 389 63.78 61.10 -27.61
CA SER A 389 63.97 59.70 -28.01
C SER A 389 64.69 59.51 -29.35
N GLY A 390 64.85 60.58 -30.13
CA GLY A 390 65.48 60.52 -31.44
C GLY A 390 64.80 59.53 -32.39
N GLY A 391 63.49 59.35 -32.23
CA GLY A 391 62.62 58.48 -33.01
C GLY A 391 62.69 56.99 -32.75
N GLN A 392 63.26 56.60 -31.61
CA GLN A 392 63.06 55.25 -31.08
C GLN A 392 61.68 55.08 -30.44
N ASN A 393 61.07 56.15 -29.93
CA ASN A 393 59.76 56.12 -29.30
C ASN A 393 58.92 57.33 -29.76
N PRO A 394 58.09 57.18 -30.81
CA PRO A 394 57.28 58.27 -31.33
C PRO A 394 56.14 58.63 -30.36
N GLU A 395 55.65 59.88 -30.45
CA GLU A 395 54.52 60.38 -29.65
C GLU A 395 53.28 59.48 -29.74
N TYR A 396 52.96 58.97 -30.93
CA TYR A 396 51.93 57.96 -31.14
C TYR A 396 52.52 56.74 -31.85
N SER A 397 52.29 55.54 -31.30
CA SER A 397 52.62 54.28 -31.96
C SER A 397 51.46 53.30 -31.94
N THR A 398 51.35 52.49 -32.98
CA THR A 398 50.47 51.32 -33.03
C THR A 398 51.25 50.14 -33.55
N ASN A 399 51.37 49.11 -32.72
CA ASN A 399 52.19 47.93 -32.99
C ASN A 399 51.35 46.67 -32.73
N GLY A 400 51.57 45.63 -33.52
CA GLY A 400 50.96 44.32 -33.35
C GLY A 400 51.99 43.22 -33.23
N SER A 401 51.64 42.15 -32.54
CA SER A 401 52.48 40.94 -32.46
C SER A 401 51.62 39.69 -32.48
N ILE A 402 52.04 38.69 -33.26
CA ILE A 402 51.54 37.32 -33.14
C ILE A 402 52.60 36.51 -32.40
N VAL A 403 52.22 35.88 -31.29
CA VAL A 403 53.11 35.09 -30.44
C VAL A 403 52.63 33.63 -30.45
N LEU A 404 53.49 32.74 -30.92
CA LEU A 404 53.37 31.29 -30.85
C LEU A 404 54.20 30.77 -29.68
N ASN A 405 53.56 30.08 -28.74
CA ASN A 405 54.19 29.33 -27.67
C ASN A 405 53.80 27.86 -27.78
N GLN A 406 54.79 26.98 -27.86
CA GLN A 406 54.56 25.54 -28.00
C GLN A 406 55.46 24.79 -27.03
N THR A 407 54.87 24.07 -26.07
CA THR A 407 55.63 23.15 -25.22
C THR A 407 56.05 21.94 -26.06
N ILE A 408 57.34 21.64 -26.11
CA ILE A 408 57.86 20.43 -26.77
C ILE A 408 58.02 19.32 -25.73
N PHE A 409 58.54 19.68 -24.55
CA PHE A 409 58.70 18.74 -23.45
C PHE A 409 58.57 19.46 -22.11
N SER A 410 57.77 18.91 -21.19
CA SER A 410 57.66 19.40 -19.83
C SER A 410 57.29 18.27 -18.88
N GLU A 411 58.13 18.03 -17.87
CA GLU A 411 57.84 17.04 -16.84
C GLU A 411 56.59 17.41 -16.03
N ALA A 412 56.36 18.71 -15.79
CA ALA A 412 55.14 19.18 -15.15
C ALA A 412 53.88 18.87 -15.98
N ALA A 413 53.94 19.05 -17.31
CA ALA A 413 52.82 18.71 -18.20
C ALA A 413 52.59 17.18 -18.24
N ASN A 414 53.66 16.38 -18.33
CA ASN A 414 53.57 14.91 -18.30
C ASN A 414 53.00 14.38 -16.98
N ALA A 415 53.44 14.97 -15.87
CA ALA A 415 52.92 14.66 -14.55
C ALA A 415 51.44 15.01 -14.46
N ASN A 416 51.02 16.21 -14.88
CA ASN A 416 49.62 16.61 -14.85
C ASN A 416 48.73 15.67 -15.69
N ILE A 417 49.16 15.27 -16.89
CA ILE A 417 48.40 14.29 -17.70
C ILE A 417 48.23 12.96 -16.95
N ALA A 418 49.29 12.46 -16.31
CA ALA A 418 49.22 11.23 -15.54
C ALA A 418 48.38 11.37 -14.26
N ILE A 419 48.42 12.52 -13.60
CA ILE A 419 47.57 12.85 -12.45
C ILE A 419 46.10 12.85 -12.88
N GLN A 420 45.74 13.64 -13.90
CA GLN A 420 44.35 13.74 -14.37
C GLN A 420 43.81 12.38 -14.86
N LYS A 421 44.64 11.54 -15.49
CA LYS A 421 44.23 10.17 -15.86
C LYS A 421 43.91 9.29 -14.65
N ASN A 422 44.65 9.42 -13.56
CA ASN A 422 44.34 8.66 -12.35
C ASN A 422 43.11 9.25 -11.65
N LEU A 423 42.94 10.57 -11.63
CA LEU A 423 41.72 11.21 -11.11
C LEU A 423 40.47 10.85 -11.93
N GLU A 424 40.58 10.72 -13.26
CA GLU A 424 39.50 10.20 -14.11
C GLU A 424 39.08 8.79 -13.69
N LYS A 425 40.05 7.90 -13.45
CA LYS A 425 39.78 6.54 -12.98
C LYS A 425 39.19 6.53 -11.58
N ALA A 426 39.67 7.40 -10.68
CA ALA A 426 39.08 7.55 -9.35
C ALA A 426 37.61 7.99 -9.43
N GLN A 427 37.30 8.97 -10.29
CA GLN A 427 35.93 9.42 -10.51
C GLN A 427 35.04 8.33 -11.12
N GLN A 428 35.59 7.47 -11.98
CA GLN A 428 34.85 6.31 -12.50
C GLN A 428 34.49 5.33 -11.38
N GLU A 429 35.41 5.03 -10.45
CA GLU A 429 35.10 4.17 -9.32
C GLU A 429 34.13 4.83 -8.32
N THR A 430 34.17 6.15 -8.17
CA THR A 430 33.14 6.90 -7.43
C THR A 430 31.76 6.77 -8.08
N TYR A 431 31.66 6.83 -9.42
CA TYR A 431 30.41 6.52 -10.13
C TYR A 431 29.95 5.08 -9.87
N ASN A 432 30.87 4.11 -9.92
CA ASN A 432 30.53 2.70 -9.68
C ASN A 432 29.98 2.49 -8.25
N ALA A 433 30.55 3.16 -7.23
CA ALA A 433 30.00 3.15 -5.87
C ALA A 433 28.59 3.76 -5.82
N ALA A 434 28.40 4.93 -6.45
CA ALA A 434 27.12 5.61 -6.49
C ALA A 434 26.04 4.77 -7.20
N GLU A 435 26.41 4.05 -8.27
CA GLU A 435 25.52 3.13 -8.99
C GLU A 435 25.05 1.99 -8.08
N LEU A 436 25.96 1.36 -7.35
CA LEU A 436 25.62 0.32 -6.39
C LEU A 436 24.71 0.88 -5.27
N ASP A 437 24.99 2.07 -4.73
CA ASP A 437 24.17 2.72 -3.70
C ASP A 437 22.77 3.08 -4.22
N ALA A 438 22.66 3.55 -5.45
CA ALA A 438 21.38 3.88 -6.07
C ALA A 438 20.52 2.63 -6.24
N ILE A 439 21.10 1.50 -6.66
CA ILE A 439 20.40 0.21 -6.72
C ILE A 439 19.91 -0.21 -5.33
N LEU A 440 20.74 -0.08 -4.27
CA LEU A 440 20.33 -0.42 -2.90
C LEU A 440 19.18 0.47 -2.42
N ASN A 441 19.28 1.78 -2.64
CA ASN A 441 18.28 2.76 -2.25
C ASN A 441 16.93 2.49 -2.95
N ALA A 442 16.97 2.16 -4.24
CA ALA A 442 15.80 1.81 -5.03
C ALA A 442 15.17 0.49 -4.57
N SER A 443 16.00 -0.51 -4.29
CA SER A 443 15.56 -1.80 -3.75
C SER A 443 14.92 -1.64 -2.36
N THR A 444 15.49 -0.76 -1.52
CA THR A 444 14.93 -0.40 -0.21
C THR A 444 13.57 0.26 -0.36
N ALA A 445 13.43 1.21 -1.30
CA ALA A 445 12.14 1.85 -1.58
C ALA A 445 11.09 0.84 -2.09
N TYR A 446 11.49 -0.10 -2.95
CA TYR A 446 10.62 -1.17 -3.44
C TYR A 446 10.10 -2.06 -2.28
N PHE A 447 10.99 -2.56 -1.42
CA PHE A 447 10.56 -3.39 -0.28
C PHE A 447 9.76 -2.60 0.76
N ASN A 448 10.08 -1.34 1.01
CA ASN A 448 9.26 -0.48 1.87
C ASN A 448 7.85 -0.28 1.29
N THR A 449 7.73 -0.16 -0.04
CA THR A 449 6.43 -0.07 -0.72
C THR A 449 5.64 -1.37 -0.53
N LEU A 450 6.27 -2.54 -0.67
CA LEU A 450 5.63 -3.83 -0.40
C LEU A 450 5.20 -3.98 1.06
N ILE A 451 6.04 -3.58 2.03
CA ILE A 451 5.70 -3.56 3.46
C ILE A 451 4.44 -2.72 3.70
N LEU A 452 4.38 -1.51 3.12
CA LEU A 452 3.25 -0.60 3.30
C LEU A 452 1.99 -1.12 2.59
N LYS A 453 2.13 -1.74 1.42
CA LYS A 453 1.03 -2.40 0.71
C LYS A 453 0.43 -3.53 1.55
N THR A 454 1.27 -4.39 2.11
CA THR A 454 0.83 -5.46 3.02
C THR A 454 0.26 -4.91 4.33
N ASN A 455 0.79 -3.80 4.85
CA ASN A 455 0.22 -3.13 6.03
C ASN A 455 -1.22 -2.65 5.76
N VAL A 456 -1.50 -2.01 4.63
CA VAL A 456 -2.88 -1.60 4.26
C VAL A 456 -3.83 -2.80 4.29
N GLN A 457 -3.44 -3.92 3.67
CA GLN A 457 -4.24 -5.14 3.65
C GLN A 457 -4.50 -5.70 5.07
N ILE A 458 -3.47 -5.73 5.92
CA ILE A 458 -3.59 -6.22 7.30
C ILE A 458 -4.48 -5.28 8.14
N GLN A 459 -4.36 -3.96 7.98
CA GLN A 459 -5.22 -3.00 8.68
C GLN A 459 -6.69 -3.12 8.25
N ALA A 460 -6.94 -3.31 6.95
CA ALA A 460 -8.28 -3.54 6.43
C ALA A 460 -8.92 -4.79 7.04
N GLN A 461 -8.17 -5.90 7.08
CA GLN A 461 -8.67 -7.14 7.68
C GLN A 461 -8.83 -7.03 9.20
N ASN A 462 -8.01 -6.23 9.88
CA ASN A 462 -8.19 -5.96 11.31
C ASN A 462 -9.44 -5.11 11.59
N LEU A 463 -9.76 -4.17 10.72
CA LEU A 463 -11.03 -3.43 10.77
C LEU A 463 -12.22 -4.39 10.61
N GLU A 464 -12.17 -5.31 9.65
CA GLU A 464 -13.18 -6.36 9.47
C GLU A 464 -13.36 -7.22 10.73
N VAL A 465 -12.25 -7.61 11.39
CA VAL A 465 -12.31 -8.33 12.67
C VAL A 465 -12.95 -7.49 13.78
N THR A 466 -12.66 -6.18 13.84
CA THR A 466 -13.30 -5.28 14.80
C THR A 466 -14.79 -5.13 14.54
N GLU A 467 -15.21 -5.05 13.29
CA GLU A 467 -16.63 -4.99 12.92
C GLU A 467 -17.36 -6.26 13.34
N LYS A 468 -16.77 -7.44 13.07
CA LYS A 468 -17.32 -8.72 13.57
C LYS A 468 -17.42 -8.75 15.09
N ASN A 469 -16.38 -8.31 15.80
CA ASN A 469 -16.40 -8.28 17.26
C ASN A 469 -17.40 -7.26 17.83
N LEU A 470 -17.56 -6.09 17.19
CA LEU A 470 -18.59 -5.10 17.52
C LEU A 470 -19.97 -5.74 17.42
N GLN A 471 -20.20 -6.46 16.34
CA GLN A 471 -21.47 -7.11 16.08
C GLN A 471 -21.80 -8.17 17.13
N ILE A 472 -20.82 -8.99 17.52
CA ILE A 472 -20.95 -9.93 18.63
C ILE A 472 -21.33 -9.21 19.93
N ALA A 473 -20.71 -8.06 20.21
CA ALA A 473 -21.02 -7.28 21.40
C ALA A 473 -22.44 -6.69 21.37
N GLU A 474 -22.93 -6.29 20.19
CA GLU A 474 -24.31 -5.82 19.99
C GLU A 474 -25.32 -6.96 20.23
N GLN A 475 -25.09 -8.14 19.65
CA GLN A 475 -25.91 -9.33 19.88
C GLN A 475 -25.96 -9.73 21.35
N ASN A 476 -24.80 -9.75 22.03
CA ASN A 476 -24.74 -10.05 23.45
C ASN A 476 -25.44 -8.98 24.29
N TYR A 477 -25.41 -7.70 23.90
CA TYR A 477 -26.12 -6.63 24.59
C TYR A 477 -27.64 -6.79 24.46
N GLU A 478 -28.13 -7.11 23.25
CA GLU A 478 -29.55 -7.39 22.99
C GLU A 478 -30.05 -8.62 23.75
N ALA A 479 -29.21 -9.65 23.86
CA ALA A 479 -29.49 -10.83 24.67
C ALA A 479 -29.37 -10.60 26.19
N GLY A 480 -28.99 -9.38 26.62
CA GLY A 480 -28.77 -9.04 28.03
C GLY A 480 -27.52 -9.66 28.65
N GLN A 481 -26.62 -10.22 27.84
CA GLN A 481 -25.38 -10.89 28.24
C GLN A 481 -24.16 -9.95 28.26
N ALA A 482 -24.21 -8.82 27.56
CA ALA A 482 -23.18 -7.78 27.57
C ALA A 482 -23.72 -6.42 28.00
N SER A 483 -22.81 -5.50 28.34
CA SER A 483 -23.15 -4.13 28.72
C SER A 483 -23.12 -3.19 27.51
N LYS A 484 -23.89 -2.09 27.56
CA LYS A 484 -23.79 -1.03 26.55
C LYS A 484 -22.37 -0.45 26.42
N THR A 485 -21.56 -0.54 27.49
CA THR A 485 -20.16 -0.11 27.49
C THR A 485 -19.31 -0.95 26.53
N ASP A 486 -19.63 -2.24 26.36
CA ASP A 486 -18.90 -3.15 25.47
C ASP A 486 -19.10 -2.71 24.01
N VAL A 487 -20.36 -2.46 23.62
CA VAL A 487 -20.73 -1.92 22.30
C VAL A 487 -20.01 -0.60 22.03
N LEU A 488 -20.06 0.34 22.99
CA LEU A 488 -19.41 1.64 22.84
C LEU A 488 -17.88 1.53 22.71
N ARG A 489 -17.26 0.56 23.39
CA ARG A 489 -15.81 0.29 23.26
C ARG A 489 -15.46 -0.21 21.87
N PHE A 490 -16.22 -1.16 21.31
CA PHE A 490 -15.96 -1.61 19.95
C PHE A 490 -16.26 -0.53 18.90
N LYS A 491 -17.26 0.33 19.11
CA LYS A 491 -17.48 1.50 18.24
C LYS A 491 -16.26 2.45 18.26
N SER A 492 -15.66 2.65 19.43
CA SER A 492 -14.42 3.41 19.57
C SER A 492 -13.24 2.72 18.88
N GLU A 493 -13.09 1.40 19.02
CA GLU A 493 -12.00 0.64 18.38
C GLU A 493 -12.15 0.65 16.85
N ARG A 494 -13.38 0.55 16.32
CA ARG A 494 -13.67 0.66 14.89
C ARG A 494 -13.21 2.00 14.33
N ALA A 495 -13.55 3.09 15.01
CA ALA A 495 -13.12 4.43 14.63
C ALA A 495 -11.59 4.56 14.61
N GLN A 496 -10.90 3.98 15.61
CA GLN A 496 -9.44 3.97 15.68
C GLN A 496 -8.82 3.15 14.53
N ASN A 497 -9.34 1.96 14.25
CA ASN A 497 -8.84 1.10 13.18
C ASN A 497 -9.10 1.67 11.79
N THR A 498 -10.23 2.37 11.61
CA THR A 498 -10.53 3.14 10.40
C THR A 498 -9.49 4.24 10.19
N GLN A 499 -9.14 4.99 11.24
CA GLN A 499 -8.09 6.00 11.16
C GLN A 499 -6.74 5.38 10.77
N THR A 500 -6.35 4.26 11.41
CA THR A 500 -5.10 3.56 11.10
C THR A 500 -5.04 3.06 9.65
N LEU A 501 -6.17 2.58 9.10
CA LEU A 501 -6.25 2.17 7.70
C LEU A 501 -6.05 3.35 6.74
N VAL A 502 -6.66 4.50 7.01
CA VAL A 502 -6.45 5.73 6.22
C VAL A 502 -4.98 6.16 6.25
N GLU A 503 -4.38 6.14 7.43
CA GLU A 503 -2.95 6.47 7.59
C GLU A 503 -2.07 5.50 6.81
N ALA A 504 -2.37 4.20 6.84
CA ALA A 504 -1.65 3.19 6.07
C ALA A 504 -1.78 3.42 4.55
N GLY A 505 -2.98 3.76 4.06
CA GLY A 505 -3.20 4.08 2.64
C GLY A 505 -2.38 5.30 2.19
N ASN A 506 -2.42 6.38 2.97
CA ASN A 506 -1.62 7.59 2.68
C ASN A 506 -0.11 7.29 2.69
N GLN A 507 0.37 6.41 3.58
CA GLN A 507 1.78 6.00 3.60
C GLN A 507 2.15 5.20 2.35
N LEU A 508 1.27 4.34 1.85
CA LEU A 508 1.48 3.60 0.61
C LEU A 508 1.56 4.54 -0.60
N ASP A 509 0.67 5.52 -0.71
CA ASP A 509 0.72 6.53 -1.78
C ASP A 509 2.04 7.31 -1.76
N GLN A 510 2.49 7.72 -0.57
CA GLN A 510 3.78 8.38 -0.38
C GLN A 510 4.96 7.50 -0.81
N ALA A 511 4.89 6.18 -0.57
CA ALA A 511 5.91 5.25 -1.00
C ALA A 511 5.96 5.12 -2.53
N PHE A 512 4.79 5.08 -3.21
CA PHE A 512 4.72 5.12 -4.67
C PHE A 512 5.31 6.41 -5.23
N TYR A 513 5.03 7.58 -4.63
CA TYR A 513 5.66 8.84 -5.05
C TYR A 513 7.18 8.82 -4.88
N GLY A 514 7.68 8.26 -3.78
CA GLY A 514 9.11 8.07 -3.56
C GLY A 514 9.76 7.16 -4.59
N LEU A 515 9.09 6.06 -4.96
CA LEU A 515 9.56 5.15 -5.98
C LEU A 515 9.55 5.81 -7.37
N ASN A 516 8.48 6.52 -7.74
CA ASN A 516 8.41 7.29 -8.98
C ASN A 516 9.55 8.32 -9.10
N GLN A 517 9.91 9.00 -8.01
CA GLN A 517 11.04 9.93 -7.98
C GLN A 517 12.37 9.22 -8.29
N LEU A 518 12.61 8.06 -7.70
CA LEU A 518 13.85 7.30 -7.92
C LEU A 518 13.95 6.75 -9.35
N LEU A 519 12.82 6.32 -9.90
CA LEU A 519 12.67 5.81 -11.27
C LEU A 519 12.62 6.92 -12.34
N ASN A 520 12.54 8.19 -11.92
CA ASN A 520 12.36 9.34 -12.80
C ASN A 520 11.06 9.29 -13.64
N ASN A 521 9.99 8.77 -13.05
CA ASN A 521 8.63 8.88 -13.56
C ASN A 521 8.00 10.24 -13.15
N PRO A 522 6.92 10.70 -13.80
CA PRO A 522 6.01 11.68 -13.20
C PRO A 522 5.55 11.20 -11.81
N ILE A 523 5.43 12.11 -10.85
CA ILE A 523 5.16 11.74 -9.45
C ILE A 523 3.81 11.04 -9.30
N ASP A 524 2.79 11.50 -10.03
CA ASP A 524 1.43 10.98 -10.07
C ASP A 524 1.24 9.81 -11.04
N TYR A 525 2.33 9.24 -11.57
CA TYR A 525 2.23 8.08 -12.45
C TYR A 525 1.77 6.85 -11.66
N GLU A 526 0.60 6.30 -12.01
CA GLU A 526 0.01 5.14 -11.33
C GLU A 526 0.83 3.88 -11.59
N ILE A 527 1.51 3.42 -10.55
CA ILE A 527 2.36 2.23 -10.57
C ILE A 527 1.91 1.24 -9.50
N ASP A 528 2.28 -0.02 -9.67
CA ASP A 528 2.23 -1.03 -8.62
C ASP A 528 3.53 -1.83 -8.59
N VAL A 529 3.74 -2.61 -7.54
CA VAL A 529 4.87 -3.50 -7.36
C VAL A 529 4.42 -4.94 -7.25
N VAL A 530 5.15 -5.84 -7.90
CA VAL A 530 4.91 -7.29 -7.81
C VAL A 530 5.35 -7.78 -6.44
N ASP A 531 4.56 -8.66 -5.82
CA ASP A 531 4.87 -9.22 -4.51
C ASP A 531 6.18 -10.05 -4.54
N ALA A 532 6.97 -9.92 -3.47
CA ALA A 532 8.24 -10.62 -3.32
C ALA A 532 8.10 -11.82 -2.37
N GLU A 533 7.80 -12.98 -2.94
CA GLU A 533 7.69 -14.23 -2.19
C GLU A 533 9.04 -14.94 -2.07
N LEU A 534 9.39 -15.36 -0.85
CA LEU A 534 10.61 -16.13 -0.60
C LEU A 534 10.54 -17.51 -1.26
N GLU A 535 11.67 -17.98 -1.76
CA GLU A 535 11.83 -19.30 -2.40
C GLU A 535 11.05 -19.48 -3.73
N GLU A 536 10.34 -18.44 -4.19
CA GLU A 536 9.59 -18.44 -5.45
C GLU A 536 10.12 -17.41 -6.47
N GLY A 537 9.78 -17.61 -7.74
CA GLY A 537 10.08 -16.67 -8.83
C GLY A 537 11.53 -16.17 -8.86
N LEU A 538 11.70 -14.85 -8.80
CA LEU A 538 13.00 -14.16 -8.78
C LEU A 538 13.84 -14.48 -7.54
N PHE A 539 13.22 -14.86 -6.42
CA PHE A 539 13.88 -15.03 -5.12
C PHE A 539 14.19 -16.48 -4.77
N LYS A 540 14.05 -17.41 -5.72
CA LYS A 540 14.35 -18.85 -5.53
C LYS A 540 15.74 -19.13 -4.94
N ASN A 541 16.74 -18.31 -5.31
CA ASN A 541 18.12 -18.47 -4.84
C ASN A 541 18.38 -17.83 -3.46
N TYR A 542 17.44 -17.04 -2.93
CA TYR A 542 17.50 -16.39 -1.62
C TYR A 542 16.96 -17.33 -0.54
N ASN A 543 17.48 -18.57 -0.51
CA ASN A 543 17.00 -19.60 0.41
C ASN A 543 17.58 -19.41 1.82
N TYR A 544 16.77 -18.88 2.72
CA TYR A 544 17.16 -18.56 4.08
C TYR A 544 17.60 -19.79 4.91
N LYS A 545 17.06 -20.99 4.63
CA LYS A 545 17.47 -22.24 5.30
C LYS A 545 18.87 -22.68 4.90
N ARG A 546 19.19 -22.61 3.60
CA ARG A 546 20.51 -22.95 3.07
C ARG A 546 21.58 -22.00 3.61
N ILE A 547 21.26 -20.70 3.63
CA ILE A 547 22.16 -19.67 4.18
C ILE A 547 22.31 -19.87 5.70
N GLY A 548 21.21 -20.11 6.41
CA GLY A 548 21.19 -20.43 7.84
C GLY A 548 22.15 -21.55 8.20
N GLY A 549 22.12 -22.66 7.46
CA GLY A 549 23.03 -23.79 7.69
C GLY A 549 24.53 -23.47 7.56
N LEU A 550 24.91 -22.42 6.82
CA LEU A 550 26.32 -21.99 6.68
C LEU A 550 26.78 -21.10 7.84
N ILE A 551 25.85 -20.35 8.45
CA ILE A 551 26.15 -19.30 9.43
C ILE A 551 25.68 -19.63 10.85
N ASP A 552 24.96 -20.73 11.03
CA ASP A 552 24.49 -21.23 12.32
C ASP A 552 25.65 -21.59 13.26
N ASP A 553 26.61 -22.39 12.77
CA ASP A 553 27.79 -22.73 13.56
C ASP A 553 28.78 -21.54 13.67
N PRO A 554 29.15 -21.09 14.89
CA PRO A 554 30.07 -19.97 15.07
C PRO A 554 31.45 -20.17 14.45
N THR A 555 31.92 -21.41 14.30
CA THR A 555 33.24 -21.70 13.73
C THR A 555 33.22 -21.57 12.22
N THR A 556 32.27 -22.19 11.52
CA THR A 556 32.09 -22.04 10.07
C THR A 556 31.76 -20.59 9.71
N ARG A 557 30.94 -19.91 10.51
CA ARG A 557 30.60 -18.49 10.32
C ARG A 557 31.84 -17.61 10.27
N LYS A 558 32.83 -17.83 11.15
CA LYS A 558 34.06 -17.02 11.16
C LYS A 558 34.83 -17.15 9.84
N HIS A 559 34.89 -18.34 9.26
CA HIS A 559 35.54 -18.56 7.97
C HIS A 559 34.72 -17.96 6.82
N PHE A 560 33.39 -18.10 6.87
CA PHE A 560 32.48 -17.47 5.91
C PHE A 560 32.61 -15.95 5.89
N VAL A 561 32.56 -15.29 7.06
CA VAL A 561 32.75 -13.83 7.17
C VAL A 561 34.13 -13.41 6.68
N ALA A 562 35.19 -14.17 7.01
CA ALA A 562 36.53 -13.86 6.54
C ALA A 562 36.64 -13.88 5.00
N PHE A 563 35.99 -14.84 4.34
CA PHE A 563 35.88 -14.88 2.88
C PHE A 563 35.16 -13.64 2.34
N LEU A 564 33.99 -13.31 2.89
CA LEU A 564 33.21 -12.16 2.44
C LEU A 564 33.98 -10.84 2.59
N ILE A 565 34.75 -10.66 3.67
CA ILE A 565 35.60 -9.49 3.87
C ILE A 565 36.70 -9.40 2.80
N GLU A 566 37.33 -10.52 2.46
CA GLU A 566 38.38 -10.56 1.44
C GLU A 566 37.82 -10.21 0.06
N GLU A 567 36.69 -10.79 -0.31
CA GLU A 567 35.99 -10.45 -1.55
C GLU A 567 35.58 -8.98 -1.58
N ALA A 568 34.91 -8.49 -0.52
CA ALA A 568 34.46 -7.09 -0.40
C ALA A 568 35.62 -6.11 -0.60
N LYS A 569 36.77 -6.34 0.04
CA LYS A 569 37.95 -5.47 -0.10
C LYS A 569 38.54 -5.48 -1.52
N ASN A 570 38.49 -6.62 -2.21
CA ASN A 570 39.03 -6.75 -3.56
C ASN A 570 38.18 -6.02 -4.61
N VAL A 571 36.86 -6.03 -4.42
CA VAL A 571 35.91 -5.49 -5.39
C VAL A 571 35.46 -4.05 -5.09
N ALA A 572 35.54 -3.60 -3.83
CA ALA A 572 35.08 -2.29 -3.37
C ALA A 572 35.56 -1.11 -4.24
N PRO A 573 34.63 -0.41 -4.93
CA PRO A 573 34.97 0.77 -5.73
C PRO A 573 35.55 1.92 -4.89
N GLU A 574 35.16 2.04 -3.62
CA GLU A 574 35.67 3.06 -2.69
C GLU A 574 37.18 2.91 -2.47
N LEU A 575 37.65 1.67 -2.29
CA LEU A 575 39.08 1.37 -2.15
C LEU A 575 39.82 1.58 -3.48
N LYS A 576 39.22 1.19 -4.61
CA LYS A 576 39.81 1.43 -5.94
C LYS A 576 39.94 2.93 -6.24
N SER A 577 38.95 3.73 -5.86
CA SER A 577 38.98 5.19 -5.99
C SER A 577 40.13 5.79 -5.16
N LEU A 578 40.28 5.37 -3.90
CA LEU A 578 41.39 5.79 -3.04
C LEU A 578 42.76 5.37 -3.61
N ASP A 579 42.86 4.18 -4.19
CA ASP A 579 44.09 3.71 -4.85
C ASP A 579 44.48 4.56 -6.06
N TYR A 580 43.51 4.99 -6.86
CA TYR A 580 43.76 5.91 -7.97
C TYR A 580 44.13 7.32 -7.47
N ASN A 581 43.50 7.81 -6.40
CA ASN A 581 43.90 9.05 -5.75
C ASN A 581 45.33 8.98 -5.20
N LEU A 582 45.73 7.86 -4.60
CA LEU A 582 47.10 7.60 -4.15
C LEU A 582 48.08 7.61 -5.34
N LYS A 583 47.76 6.94 -6.45
CA LYS A 583 48.59 6.97 -7.68
C LYS A 583 48.72 8.37 -8.26
N ALA A 584 47.66 9.17 -8.22
CA ALA A 584 47.71 10.58 -8.63
C ALA A 584 48.65 11.38 -7.71
N ASN A 585 48.52 11.23 -6.40
CA ASN A 585 49.36 11.92 -5.44
C ASN A 585 50.83 11.45 -5.48
N GLU A 586 51.10 10.17 -5.68
CA GLU A 586 52.45 9.64 -5.92
C GLU A 586 53.11 10.28 -7.15
N ARG A 587 52.33 10.52 -8.22
CA ARG A 587 52.84 11.22 -9.40
C ARG A 587 53.18 12.68 -9.08
N SER A 588 52.37 13.34 -8.25
CA SER A 588 52.66 14.68 -7.73
C SER A 588 53.93 14.70 -6.86
N LEU A 589 54.11 13.72 -5.98
CA LEU A 589 55.30 13.58 -5.15
C LEU A 589 56.57 13.38 -6.01
N LYS A 590 56.50 12.55 -7.06
CA LYS A 590 57.61 12.33 -8.01
C LYS A 590 57.97 13.62 -8.75
N LEU A 591 56.98 14.38 -9.20
CA LEU A 591 57.17 15.70 -9.84
C LEU A 591 57.91 16.66 -8.89
N ASN A 592 57.43 16.82 -7.66
CA ASN A 592 58.01 17.75 -6.69
C ASN A 592 59.33 17.26 -6.06
N SER A 593 59.71 16.00 -6.26
CA SER A 593 60.96 15.40 -5.76
C SER A 593 62.07 15.47 -6.81
N TYR A 594 62.19 14.46 -7.68
CA TYR A 594 63.25 14.40 -8.70
C TYR A 594 62.84 15.13 -9.98
N GLY A 595 61.53 15.19 -10.27
CA GLY A 595 61.00 15.85 -11.47
C GLY A 595 61.26 17.35 -11.55
N ARG A 596 61.46 18.02 -10.40
CA ARG A 596 61.73 19.46 -10.32
C ARG A 596 63.04 19.89 -11.01
N PHE A 597 63.96 18.94 -11.24
CA PHE A 597 65.24 19.20 -11.90
C PHE A 597 65.20 18.91 -13.40
N VAL A 598 64.06 18.48 -13.92
CA VAL A 598 63.90 18.15 -15.34
C VAL A 598 63.68 19.45 -16.13
N PRO A 599 64.50 19.76 -17.15
CA PRO A 599 64.30 20.93 -17.99
C PRO A 599 62.96 20.90 -18.71
N THR A 600 62.40 22.08 -18.92
CA THR A 600 61.32 22.30 -19.88
C THR A 600 61.90 22.78 -21.20
N LEU A 601 61.41 22.23 -22.32
CA LEU A 601 61.78 22.64 -23.68
C LEU A 601 60.54 23.22 -24.36
N GLY A 602 60.64 24.48 -24.77
CA GLY A 602 59.60 25.19 -25.51
C GLY A 602 60.11 25.73 -26.84
N LEU A 603 59.22 25.76 -27.83
CA LEU A 603 59.38 26.52 -29.06
C LEU A 603 58.62 27.83 -28.91
N GLN A 604 59.31 28.95 -29.16
CA GLN A 604 58.74 30.28 -29.14
C GLN A 604 58.92 30.90 -30.52
N GLY A 605 57.84 31.41 -31.09
CA GLY A 605 57.84 32.18 -32.32
C GLY A 605 57.13 33.50 -32.08
N GLN A 606 57.67 34.60 -32.57
CA GLN A 606 57.01 35.89 -32.52
C GLN A 606 57.18 36.60 -33.85
N TYR A 607 56.09 37.17 -34.34
CA TYR A 607 56.05 38.02 -35.53
C TYR A 607 55.50 39.38 -35.11
N ASN A 608 56.31 40.43 -35.22
CA ASN A 608 55.92 41.79 -34.89
C ASN A 608 55.70 42.60 -36.15
N ARG A 609 54.72 43.50 -36.08
CA ARG A 609 54.38 44.42 -37.16
C ARG A 609 54.06 45.80 -36.60
N ASP A 610 54.72 46.80 -37.15
CA ASP A 610 54.43 48.19 -36.84
C ASP A 610 53.38 48.71 -37.82
N PHE A 611 52.22 49.10 -37.30
CA PHE A 611 51.08 49.53 -38.14
C PHE A 611 51.14 51.01 -38.47
N ASN A 612 51.43 51.86 -37.47
CA ASN A 612 51.50 53.30 -37.66
C ASN A 612 52.34 53.97 -36.57
N GLN A 613 53.02 55.05 -36.92
CA GLN A 613 53.79 55.91 -36.01
C GLN A 613 53.65 57.36 -36.49
N TRP A 614 53.26 58.28 -35.60
CA TRP A 614 53.05 59.69 -35.94
C TRP A 614 53.24 60.62 -34.72
N GLY A 615 53.31 61.94 -34.97
CA GLY A 615 53.56 62.96 -33.94
C GLY A 615 55.04 63.30 -33.76
N VAL A 616 55.38 64.04 -32.70
CA VAL A 616 56.73 64.51 -32.40
C VAL A 616 57.68 63.34 -32.20
N GLY A 617 58.90 63.46 -32.75
CA GLY A 617 59.90 62.40 -32.70
C GLY A 617 59.67 61.24 -33.69
N SER A 618 58.59 61.22 -34.47
CA SER A 618 58.42 60.18 -35.52
C SER A 618 59.42 60.35 -36.68
N ILE A 619 60.00 59.24 -37.17
CA ILE A 619 60.91 59.23 -38.33
C ILE A 619 60.25 58.48 -39.50
N PRO A 620 60.29 58.98 -40.74
CA PRO A 620 59.90 58.20 -41.92
C PRO A 620 60.82 56.97 -42.09
N ALA A 621 60.27 55.77 -41.96
CA ALA A 621 61.03 54.53 -41.75
C ALA A 621 61.80 53.99 -42.99
N PRO A 622 63.04 53.46 -42.82
CA PRO A 622 63.64 52.49 -43.74
C PRO A 622 63.23 51.03 -43.39
N THR A 623 62.32 50.48 -44.20
CA THR A 623 62.23 49.11 -44.77
C THR A 623 62.22 47.81 -43.94
N LEU A 624 62.12 47.80 -42.61
CA LEU A 624 61.74 46.55 -41.90
C LEU A 624 60.62 46.80 -40.87
N ASN A 625 59.41 47.08 -41.37
CA ASN A 625 58.20 47.26 -40.54
C ASN A 625 57.72 45.95 -39.89
N ASP A 626 58.21 44.81 -40.39
CA ASP A 626 57.87 43.48 -39.91
C ASP A 626 59.15 42.77 -39.48
N ASN A 627 59.14 42.10 -38.33
CA ASN A 627 60.22 41.23 -37.90
C ASN A 627 59.66 39.91 -37.36
N TYR A 628 60.45 38.85 -37.45
CA TYR A 628 60.12 37.57 -36.83
C TYR A 628 61.34 36.94 -36.16
N ASN A 629 61.08 36.24 -35.07
CA ASN A 629 62.06 35.43 -34.38
C ASN A 629 61.45 34.08 -34.02
N ILE A 630 62.22 33.02 -34.23
CA ILE A 630 61.88 31.67 -33.82
C ILE A 630 63.05 31.17 -32.98
N GLY A 631 62.75 30.66 -31.79
CA GLY A 631 63.75 30.19 -30.85
C GLY A 631 63.29 28.96 -30.09
N LEU A 632 64.25 28.10 -29.74
CA LEU A 632 64.04 27.05 -28.75
C LEU A 632 64.51 27.57 -27.40
N ASN A 633 63.67 27.43 -26.37
CA ASN A 633 63.98 27.79 -25.01
C ASN A 633 64.08 26.53 -24.14
N VAL A 634 65.20 26.40 -23.42
CA VAL A 634 65.38 25.39 -22.37
C VAL A 634 65.41 26.11 -21.04
N SER A 635 64.48 25.76 -20.14
CA SER A 635 64.38 26.37 -18.82
C SER A 635 64.48 25.31 -17.72
N ILE A 636 65.44 25.48 -16.81
CA ILE A 636 65.65 24.63 -15.63
C ILE A 636 65.44 25.51 -14.38
N PRO A 637 64.40 25.27 -13.58
CA PRO A 637 64.20 26.01 -12.35
C PRO A 637 65.22 25.58 -11.29
N ILE A 638 66.15 26.47 -10.94
CA ILE A 638 67.18 26.19 -9.91
C ILE A 638 66.63 26.48 -8.51
N PHE A 639 65.95 27.61 -8.33
CA PHE A 639 65.38 28.03 -7.06
C PHE A 639 64.06 28.76 -7.27
N GLN A 640 62.98 28.26 -6.66
CA GLN A 640 61.62 28.80 -6.78
C GLN A 640 61.04 29.10 -5.39
N GLN A 641 61.71 29.98 -4.63
CA GLN A 641 61.20 30.49 -3.35
C GLN A 641 60.74 29.38 -2.37
N TYR A 642 61.46 28.25 -2.30
CA TYR A 642 61.11 27.05 -1.53
C TYR A 642 59.79 26.32 -1.90
N GLN A 643 59.03 26.78 -2.89
CA GLN A 643 57.72 26.21 -3.25
C GLN A 643 57.77 24.70 -3.53
N GLN A 644 58.81 24.22 -4.20
CA GLN A 644 58.97 22.79 -4.52
C GLN A 644 59.16 21.91 -3.28
N ASN A 645 59.86 22.42 -2.26
CA ASN A 645 60.02 21.70 -0.99
C ASN A 645 58.69 21.66 -0.22
N ILE A 646 57.94 22.76 -0.24
CA ILE A 646 56.61 22.84 0.38
C ILE A 646 55.67 21.86 -0.33
N ASN A 647 55.57 21.90 -1.65
CA ASN A 647 54.71 21.00 -2.43
C ASN A 647 55.07 19.52 -2.23
N LYS A 648 56.38 19.20 -2.10
CA LYS A 648 56.81 17.85 -1.75
C LYS A 648 56.27 17.43 -0.38
N GLN A 649 56.39 18.29 0.64
CA GLN A 649 55.85 18.00 1.97
C GLN A 649 54.33 17.92 1.97
N THR A 650 53.65 18.79 1.23
CA THR A 650 52.20 18.71 1.03
C THR A 650 51.79 17.38 0.43
N ALA A 651 52.48 16.91 -0.62
CA ALA A 651 52.19 15.62 -1.24
C ALA A 651 52.46 14.43 -0.29
N LEU A 652 53.49 14.50 0.57
CA LEU A 652 53.73 13.49 1.61
C LEU A 652 52.58 13.46 2.63
N ILE A 653 52.17 14.61 3.16
CA ILE A 653 51.05 14.71 4.10
C ILE A 653 49.74 14.21 3.46
N GLN A 654 49.49 14.56 2.20
CA GLN A 654 48.34 14.05 1.44
C GLN A 654 48.40 12.53 1.23
N GLN A 655 49.61 11.96 1.05
CA GLN A 655 49.78 10.51 0.92
C GLN A 655 49.43 9.81 2.24
N ASP A 656 49.94 10.33 3.36
CA ASP A 656 49.63 9.81 4.69
C ASP A 656 48.12 9.91 4.98
N GLN A 657 47.49 11.04 4.64
CA GLN A 657 46.05 11.23 4.79
C GLN A 657 45.24 10.22 3.96
N LEU A 658 45.63 9.99 2.70
CA LEU A 658 44.98 9.00 1.84
C LEU A 658 45.16 7.56 2.35
N ASN A 659 46.33 7.23 2.90
CA ASN A 659 46.57 5.92 3.52
C ASN A 659 45.71 5.71 4.77
N ILE A 660 45.60 6.72 5.64
CA ILE A 660 44.71 6.70 6.81
C ILE A 660 43.25 6.52 6.38
N ASN A 661 42.81 7.26 5.36
CA ASN A 661 41.44 7.12 4.82
C ASN A 661 41.21 5.72 4.24
N LYS A 662 42.21 5.14 3.58
CA LYS A 662 42.14 3.77 3.05
C LYS A 662 42.02 2.74 4.17
N GLU A 663 42.83 2.85 5.22
CA GLU A 663 42.74 1.97 6.40
C GLU A 663 41.38 2.08 7.09
N ASN A 664 40.90 3.31 7.31
CA ASN A 664 39.56 3.53 7.87
C ASN A 664 38.44 2.95 7.00
N THR A 665 38.56 3.07 5.67
CA THR A 665 37.58 2.48 4.73
C THR A 665 37.63 0.95 4.76
N GLN A 666 38.82 0.35 4.88
CA GLN A 666 38.96 -1.10 5.05
C GLN A 666 38.30 -1.59 6.35
N LEU A 667 38.50 -0.88 7.46
CA LEU A 667 37.85 -1.18 8.74
C LEU A 667 36.32 -1.02 8.66
N ASN A 668 35.83 -0.01 7.95
CA ASN A 668 34.40 0.18 7.72
C ASN A 668 33.79 -0.97 6.90
N ILE A 669 34.47 -1.42 5.84
CA ILE A 669 34.03 -2.58 5.06
C ILE A 669 34.00 -3.84 5.94
N GLU A 670 35.04 -4.08 6.74
CA GLU A 670 35.06 -5.20 7.69
C GLU A 670 33.86 -5.16 8.65
N ARG A 671 33.64 -4.02 9.30
CA ARG A 671 32.52 -3.84 10.23
C ARG A 671 31.18 -4.06 9.53
N ASN A 672 30.96 -3.40 8.40
CA ASN A 672 29.71 -3.48 7.66
C ASN A 672 29.38 -4.91 7.19
N VAL A 673 30.38 -5.69 6.75
CA VAL A 673 30.18 -7.11 6.40
C VAL A 673 29.84 -7.95 7.63
N ASN A 674 30.51 -7.73 8.77
CA ASN A 674 30.17 -8.42 10.02
C ASN A 674 28.73 -8.10 10.45
N ASP A 675 28.35 -6.81 10.46
CA ASP A 675 27.02 -6.36 10.85
C ASP A 675 25.95 -6.93 9.89
N ALA A 676 26.21 -6.95 8.58
CA ALA A 676 25.30 -7.53 7.60
C ALA A 676 25.03 -9.01 7.84
N VAL A 677 26.06 -9.81 8.14
CA VAL A 677 25.88 -11.23 8.46
C VAL A 677 25.10 -11.43 9.76
N LEU A 678 25.36 -10.61 10.78
CA LEU A 678 24.59 -10.66 12.04
C LEU A 678 23.11 -10.27 11.83
N ASN A 679 22.85 -9.28 10.98
CA ASN A 679 21.48 -8.89 10.62
C ASN A 679 20.77 -10.02 9.86
N ILE A 680 21.43 -10.69 8.92
CA ILE A 680 20.86 -11.86 8.22
C ILE A 680 20.50 -12.97 9.21
N ILE A 681 21.35 -13.25 10.22
CA ILE A 681 21.04 -14.23 11.28
C ILE A 681 19.78 -13.82 12.04
N ASN A 682 19.67 -12.54 12.42
CA ASN A 682 18.50 -12.01 13.10
C ASN A 682 17.23 -12.17 12.25
N GLU A 683 17.28 -11.82 10.96
CA GLU A 683 16.12 -11.93 10.08
C GLU A 683 15.71 -13.37 9.80
N ILE A 684 16.65 -14.32 9.72
CA ILE A 684 16.33 -15.75 9.65
C ILE A 684 15.55 -16.20 10.88
N ALA A 685 15.98 -15.81 12.08
CA ALA A 685 15.27 -16.14 13.32
C ALA A 685 13.89 -15.45 13.37
N ASN A 686 13.80 -14.19 12.94
CA ASN A 686 12.54 -13.44 12.91
C ASN A 686 11.51 -14.08 11.98
N ILE A 687 11.91 -14.60 10.81
CA ILE A 687 11.00 -15.30 9.89
C ILE A 687 10.32 -16.49 10.60
N GLU A 688 11.10 -17.35 11.26
CA GLU A 688 10.55 -18.55 11.92
C GLU A 688 9.74 -18.19 13.17
N LEU A 689 10.24 -17.29 14.02
CA LEU A 689 9.57 -16.91 15.26
C LEU A 689 8.28 -16.11 15.01
N SER A 690 8.27 -15.22 14.03
CA SER A 690 7.08 -14.44 13.68
C SER A 690 5.97 -15.32 13.10
N LYS A 691 6.32 -16.37 12.34
CA LYS A 691 5.36 -17.36 11.85
C LYS A 691 4.65 -18.08 13.00
N VAL A 692 5.42 -18.63 13.95
CA VAL A 692 4.86 -19.33 15.12
C VAL A 692 4.04 -18.35 15.99
N SER A 693 4.51 -17.11 16.14
CA SER A 693 3.80 -16.07 16.89
C SER A 693 2.45 -15.71 16.26
N GLU A 694 2.38 -15.60 14.93
CA GLU A 694 1.11 -15.31 14.23
C GLU A 694 0.13 -16.49 14.38
N GLU A 695 0.59 -17.72 14.14
CA GLU A 695 -0.24 -18.93 14.26
C GLU A 695 -0.84 -19.06 15.67
N THR A 696 -0.01 -18.86 16.70
CA THR A 696 -0.44 -18.94 18.11
C THR A 696 -1.37 -17.78 18.49
N ALA A 697 -1.09 -16.56 18.03
CA ALA A 697 -1.91 -15.40 18.31
C ALA A 697 -3.28 -15.49 17.62
N LYS A 698 -3.35 -16.07 16.42
CA LYS A 698 -4.60 -16.37 15.71
C LYS A 698 -5.46 -17.34 16.49
N GLU A 699 -4.90 -18.49 16.88
CA GLU A 699 -5.63 -19.48 17.67
C GLU A 699 -6.12 -18.90 19.00
N SER A 700 -5.30 -18.07 19.65
CA SER A 700 -5.71 -17.34 20.86
C SER A 700 -6.88 -16.38 20.61
N LEU A 701 -6.91 -15.68 19.48
CA LEU A 701 -8.01 -14.80 19.11
C LEU A 701 -9.29 -15.60 18.88
N ASP A 702 -9.22 -16.68 18.10
CA ASP A 702 -10.37 -17.52 17.74
C ASP A 702 -11.04 -18.14 19.01
N LEU A 703 -10.22 -18.65 19.94
CA LEU A 703 -10.68 -19.18 21.23
C LEU A 703 -11.29 -18.09 22.12
N THR A 704 -10.70 -16.89 22.12
CA THR A 704 -11.19 -15.76 22.94
C THR A 704 -12.49 -15.20 22.38
N GLN A 705 -12.63 -15.12 21.05
CA GLN A 705 -13.88 -14.75 20.37
C GLN A 705 -14.99 -15.73 20.74
N SER A 706 -14.74 -17.02 20.64
CA SER A 706 -15.69 -18.08 21.04
C SER A 706 -16.06 -17.97 22.52
N SER A 707 -15.11 -17.67 23.39
CA SER A 707 -15.37 -17.50 24.83
C SER A 707 -16.17 -16.24 25.13
N TYR A 708 -15.93 -15.14 24.40
CA TYR A 708 -16.63 -13.87 24.55
C TYR A 708 -18.08 -13.99 24.08
N LEU A 709 -18.29 -14.67 22.94
CA LEU A 709 -19.61 -15.05 22.44
C LEU A 709 -20.45 -15.78 23.51
N ASN A 710 -19.82 -16.64 24.30
CA ASN A 710 -20.48 -17.37 25.39
C ASN A 710 -20.52 -16.62 26.74
N GLY A 711 -20.10 -15.34 26.76
CA GLY A 711 -20.04 -14.52 27.99
C GLY A 711 -18.99 -14.98 29.01
N ALA A 712 -18.05 -15.84 28.64
CA ALA A 712 -17.08 -16.46 29.54
C ALA A 712 -15.83 -15.60 29.81
N VAL A 713 -15.56 -14.60 28.96
CA VAL A 713 -14.42 -13.68 29.08
C VAL A 713 -14.87 -12.23 28.88
N PRO A 714 -14.20 -11.23 29.49
CA PRO A 714 -14.53 -9.82 29.29
C PRO A 714 -14.03 -9.29 27.94
N ILE A 715 -14.68 -8.24 27.43
CA ILE A 715 -14.29 -7.52 26.20
C ILE A 715 -12.81 -7.14 26.13
N THR A 716 -12.19 -6.78 27.26
CA THR A 716 -10.78 -6.38 27.29
C THR A 716 -9.86 -7.51 26.85
N GLN A 717 -10.18 -8.75 27.23
CA GLN A 717 -9.38 -9.91 26.84
C GLN A 717 -9.50 -10.19 25.34
N LEU A 718 -10.68 -9.96 24.75
CA LEU A 718 -10.88 -10.06 23.31
C LEU A 718 -10.11 -8.98 22.54
N LEU A 719 -10.18 -7.72 22.99
CA LEU A 719 -9.41 -6.63 22.39
C LEU A 719 -7.90 -6.86 22.49
N ASP A 720 -7.41 -7.37 23.63
CA ASP A 720 -5.99 -7.70 23.80
C ASP A 720 -5.56 -8.85 22.86
N ALA A 721 -6.38 -9.89 22.72
CA ALA A 721 -6.11 -10.99 21.78
C ALA A 721 -6.09 -10.49 20.32
N GLN A 722 -7.01 -9.61 19.93
CA GLN A 722 -7.05 -9.00 18.60
C GLN A 722 -5.78 -8.18 18.32
N ARG A 723 -5.35 -7.33 19.27
CA ARG A 723 -4.14 -6.52 19.13
C ARG A 723 -2.88 -7.38 19.03
N ASN A 724 -2.79 -8.45 19.82
CA ASN A 724 -1.68 -9.41 19.73
C ASN A 724 -1.63 -10.10 18.37
N TYR A 725 -2.78 -10.51 17.82
CA TYR A 725 -2.84 -11.09 16.48
C TYR A 725 -2.43 -10.10 15.40
N LEU A 726 -2.95 -8.86 15.44
CA LEU A 726 -2.54 -7.78 14.53
C LEU A 726 -1.03 -7.56 14.53
N GLN A 727 -0.43 -7.40 15.72
CA GLN A 727 1.01 -7.18 15.85
C GLN A 727 1.84 -8.37 15.34
N ALA A 728 1.42 -9.60 15.64
CA ALA A 728 2.12 -10.81 15.19
C ALA A 728 2.06 -10.93 13.66
N ARG A 729 0.91 -10.59 13.06
CA ARG A 729 0.71 -10.62 11.62
C ARG A 729 1.55 -9.58 10.88
N LEU A 730 1.60 -8.35 11.37
CA LEU A 730 2.51 -7.31 10.85
C LEU A 730 3.97 -7.76 10.93
N SER A 731 4.36 -8.37 12.05
CA SER A 731 5.74 -8.84 12.26
C SER A 731 6.12 -9.93 11.26
N LYS A 732 5.21 -10.89 11.00
CA LYS A 732 5.41 -11.94 10.01
C LYS A 732 5.50 -11.40 8.58
N ALA A 733 4.60 -10.50 8.20
CA ALA A 733 4.60 -9.89 6.88
C ALA A 733 5.91 -9.15 6.57
N ASN A 734 6.47 -8.44 7.56
CA ASN A 734 7.70 -7.67 7.38
C ASN A 734 8.96 -8.54 7.35
N ALA A 735 8.97 -9.68 8.05
CA ALA A 735 10.17 -10.51 8.23
C ALA A 735 10.78 -10.98 6.90
N SER A 736 9.94 -11.38 5.93
CA SER A 736 10.40 -11.82 4.61
C SER A 736 11.08 -10.70 3.82
N TYR A 737 10.49 -9.50 3.81
CA TYR A 737 11.06 -8.35 3.11
C TYR A 737 12.33 -7.83 3.78
N ASN A 738 12.38 -7.82 5.12
CA ASN A 738 13.56 -7.41 5.87
C ASN A 738 14.76 -8.34 5.64
N PHE A 739 14.51 -9.66 5.52
CA PHE A 739 15.54 -10.63 5.15
C PHE A 739 16.12 -10.34 3.76
N LEU A 740 15.25 -10.14 2.75
CA LEU A 740 15.69 -9.82 1.39
C LEU A 740 16.49 -8.51 1.35
N LEU A 741 16.02 -7.48 2.05
CA LEU A 741 16.72 -6.20 2.15
C LEU A 741 18.10 -6.35 2.81
N SER A 742 18.18 -7.11 3.92
CA SER A 742 19.45 -7.37 4.61
C SER A 742 20.43 -8.13 3.72
N PHE A 743 19.93 -9.02 2.87
CA PHE A 743 20.75 -9.74 1.92
C PHE A 743 21.27 -8.82 0.80
N LEU A 744 20.44 -7.93 0.26
CA LEU A 744 20.88 -6.93 -0.73
C LEU A 744 21.90 -5.94 -0.14
N GLN A 745 21.79 -5.59 1.14
CA GLN A 745 22.81 -4.78 1.82
C GLN A 745 24.16 -5.51 1.88
N MET A 746 24.16 -6.82 2.16
CA MET A 746 25.37 -7.63 2.10
C MET A 746 25.94 -7.66 0.67
N GLU A 747 25.11 -7.92 -0.33
CA GLU A 747 25.49 -7.93 -1.76
C GLU A 747 26.14 -6.59 -2.18
N ARG A 748 25.58 -5.46 -1.74
CA ARG A 748 26.19 -4.13 -1.95
C ARG A 748 27.62 -4.05 -1.42
N TYR A 749 27.90 -4.59 -0.23
CA TYR A 749 29.25 -4.60 0.31
C TYR A 749 30.19 -5.54 -0.46
N LEU A 750 29.64 -6.58 -1.09
CA LEU A 750 30.34 -7.47 -2.01
C LEU A 750 30.49 -6.89 -3.43
N GLY A 751 30.09 -5.63 -3.64
CA GLY A 751 30.33 -4.89 -4.88
C GLY A 751 29.44 -5.29 -6.06
N GLY A 752 28.34 -6.01 -5.83
CA GLY A 752 27.42 -6.41 -6.90
C GLY A 752 26.23 -7.21 -6.40
N TYR A 753 25.15 -7.26 -7.20
CA TYR A 753 23.89 -7.90 -6.85
C TYR A 753 23.68 -9.20 -7.61
N LEU A 754 23.33 -10.28 -6.91
CA LEU A 754 23.19 -11.61 -7.53
C LEU A 754 22.09 -11.65 -8.61
N LEU A 755 21.04 -10.82 -8.45
CA LEU A 755 19.95 -10.66 -9.42
C LEU A 755 20.38 -9.99 -10.73
N LEU A 756 21.48 -9.24 -10.72
CA LEU A 756 22.03 -8.57 -11.90
C LEU A 756 23.16 -9.36 -12.55
N HIS A 757 23.72 -10.34 -11.84
CA HIS A 757 24.75 -11.24 -12.35
C HIS A 757 24.18 -12.31 -13.28
N THR A 758 25.04 -12.77 -14.18
CA THR A 758 24.84 -13.99 -14.96
C THR A 758 24.94 -15.22 -14.07
N GLU A 759 24.33 -16.33 -14.50
CA GLU A 759 24.42 -17.60 -13.78
C GLU A 759 25.88 -18.07 -13.60
N THR A 760 26.74 -17.79 -14.59
CA THR A 760 28.18 -18.11 -14.54
C THR A 760 28.89 -17.35 -13.43
N GLU A 761 28.67 -16.03 -13.31
CA GLU A 761 29.28 -15.20 -12.26
C GLU A 761 28.87 -15.67 -10.85
N ASN A 762 27.61 -16.06 -10.70
CA ASN A 762 27.10 -16.60 -9.44
C ASN A 762 27.74 -17.96 -9.09
N GLN A 763 27.97 -18.83 -10.08
CA GLN A 763 28.68 -20.10 -9.87
C GLN A 763 30.16 -19.89 -9.52
N GLU A 764 30.83 -18.94 -10.18
CA GLU A 764 32.23 -18.60 -9.87
C GLU A 764 32.39 -18.09 -8.44
N PHE A 765 31.45 -17.28 -7.94
CA PHE A 765 31.45 -16.85 -6.55
C PHE A 765 31.35 -18.03 -5.57
N ILE A 766 30.41 -18.95 -5.83
CA ILE A 766 30.24 -20.17 -5.02
C ILE A 766 31.49 -21.04 -5.07
N GLN A 767 32.14 -21.15 -6.23
CA GLN A 767 33.39 -21.92 -6.37
C GLN A 767 34.52 -21.30 -5.55
N ARG A 768 34.73 -19.97 -5.63
CA ARG A 768 35.75 -19.28 -4.83
C ARG A 768 35.51 -19.46 -3.33
N PHE A 769 34.25 -19.43 -2.91
CA PHE A 769 33.89 -19.73 -1.52
C PHE A 769 34.28 -21.17 -1.12
N GLY A 770 33.94 -22.16 -1.95
CA GLY A 770 34.29 -23.55 -1.72
C GLY A 770 35.81 -23.77 -1.62
N GLU A 771 36.58 -23.18 -2.53
CA GLU A 771 38.04 -23.24 -2.53
C GLU A 771 38.65 -22.55 -1.28
N PHE A 772 38.10 -21.41 -0.87
CA PHE A 772 38.54 -20.71 0.34
C PHE A 772 38.32 -21.56 1.61
N MET A 773 37.16 -22.21 1.72
CA MET A 773 36.83 -23.08 2.84
C MET A 773 37.71 -24.33 2.89
N LEU A 774 38.03 -24.92 1.73
CA LEU A 774 38.94 -26.08 1.65
C LEU A 774 40.37 -25.77 2.07
N ASN A 775 40.83 -24.54 1.83
CA ASN A 775 42.20 -24.11 2.17
C ASN A 775 42.38 -23.74 3.66
N ARG A 776 41.30 -23.64 4.45
CA ARG A 776 41.33 -23.23 5.86
C ARG A 776 40.75 -24.26 6.85
N ASN A 777 40.24 -25.38 6.34
CA ASN A 777 40.05 -26.63 7.09
C ASN A 777 41.39 -27.39 7.15
#